data_AF-A0A1A9Z0Z5-F1
#
_entry.id   AF-A0A1A9Z0Z5-F1
#
_cell.length_a   1.000
_cell.length_b   1.000
_cell.length_c   1.000
_cell.angle_alpha   90.00
_cell.angle_beta   90.00
_cell.angle_gamma   90.00
#
_symmetry.space_group_name_H-M   'P 1'
#
loop_
_entity.id
_entity.type
_entity.pdbx_description
1 polymer ?
#
loop_
_entity_poly.entity_id
_entity_poly.type
_entity_poly.pdbx_seq_one_letter_code
_entity_poly.pdbx_strand_id
1 'polypeptide(L)'
;MGVLKFYSSYALKTFDGKYYLENFEDRTCMVALTLGGGNEIFATNIMKEILSGRFQPATPTFLNCGKKQRGEYISCFLLRIEDNMESIGRAINAALQLSKRGGGVSFLLTNLRESGAPIKYIKNQSSGIIPIMKILEDAFSYANQLGARQGAGAVYLHAHHPDILKFLDTKKENADEKTRIKTLSLGVIIPDITFQLAKENKEMYLFSPYDIEKVYHRPFSELIISELYHNLSQDSRIKKIAINARNFFQKLAEIQFESGYPYIMFEDTVNRTNPIFGHINMSNLCSEILQVNSPSEYNEDLSYKKIGTDISCNLGSLNIANTMESSNVGRTVEIAIRSLTAVSDISQIHSVSSIFNGNKKSHAIGLGQMNLHGYLAREKIYYGSPESIEFTNLYFYMITYHAIRTSNLLAIERNKKFWGFAKSSYASGQYFLKYTTQIWKPKNNRVRSLFNKNKIHLPTQEEWKDLEKSVKKYGLYNQNLQAIPPTGSISYINHSTSSIHPIVSRIEIRKEDAYEIGPKKIIDVYAAATQHIDQGLSLTLFFKDNVTTRDINKAQIYAWKKEDEKDLEVWNHLTANFWLPEKIPLSNDLSSWKTLTLQERNLTIRIFTGLTLLDTLQNIIGAPSLMNDAETIHEKAVISNICFMEAVHARSYSSIFSTLCSTSEVDEAYQWSAENQFLQNKVNIILKIYLEKDILKKKIASVFLESFLFYSGFYLPMYYSSRGKLTNTADLIRLIIRDEAVHGYYIGYKFQKLLLLLNQQKKQDIENFTFILLEELYNNELLYSKSLYEKIFSITDITSFLNYNANKALMNLGYEPLFSESKTNVNSDILSALSPNSNENHDFFSGSGSSYVMGKSVGTKDEDWMF
;
A
#
# COMPACT_ATOMS: atom_id res chain seq x y z
N MET A 1 -16.73 -24.57 24.00
CA MET A 1 -15.26 -24.58 23.84
C MET A 1 -14.57 -23.50 24.69
N GLY A 2 -14.95 -22.22 24.63
CA GLY A 2 -14.33 -21.14 25.41
C GLY A 2 -14.20 -21.41 26.91
N VAL A 3 -15.29 -21.84 27.55
CA VAL A 3 -15.30 -22.26 28.98
C VAL A 3 -14.27 -23.35 29.25
N LEU A 4 -14.28 -24.45 28.48
CA LEU A 4 -13.31 -25.54 28.60
C LEU A 4 -11.88 -25.04 28.45
N LYS A 5 -11.64 -24.12 27.49
CA LYS A 5 -10.30 -23.59 27.26
C LYS A 5 -9.82 -22.70 28.40
N PHE A 6 -10.70 -21.87 28.95
CA PHE A 6 -10.41 -21.04 30.12
C PHE A 6 -10.02 -21.89 31.32
N TYR A 7 -10.85 -22.85 31.73
CA TYR A 7 -10.55 -23.69 32.89
C TYR A 7 -9.33 -24.57 32.65
N SER A 8 -9.21 -25.23 31.49
CA SER A 8 -8.06 -26.13 31.25
C SER A 8 -6.71 -25.41 31.25
N SER A 9 -6.64 -24.16 30.78
CA SER A 9 -5.37 -23.50 30.43
C SER A 9 -5.12 -22.13 31.08
N TYR A 10 -6.12 -21.45 31.66
CA TYR A 10 -5.99 -20.07 32.16
C TYR A 10 -6.32 -19.90 33.64
N ALA A 11 -7.42 -20.51 34.08
CA ALA A 11 -7.86 -20.47 35.47
C ALA A 11 -6.75 -20.94 36.41
N LEU A 12 -6.53 -20.21 37.51
CA LEU A 12 -5.63 -20.68 38.56
C LEU A 12 -6.15 -22.00 39.14
N LYS A 13 -5.21 -22.92 39.38
CA LYS A 13 -5.47 -24.20 40.04
C LYS A 13 -4.67 -24.28 41.33
N THR A 14 -5.08 -25.16 42.23
CA THR A 14 -4.22 -25.64 43.30
C THR A 14 -2.93 -26.24 42.72
N PHE A 15 -1.84 -26.25 43.49
CA PHE A 15 -0.55 -26.77 43.00
C PHE A 15 -0.58 -28.25 42.61
N ASP A 16 -1.50 -29.04 43.20
CA ASP A 16 -1.74 -30.43 42.82
C ASP A 16 -2.70 -30.59 41.62
N GLY A 17 -3.20 -29.47 41.06
CA GLY A 17 -4.05 -29.43 39.89
C GLY A 17 -5.50 -29.90 40.10
N LYS A 18 -5.91 -30.22 41.33
CA LYS A 18 -7.22 -30.83 41.60
C LYS A 18 -8.40 -29.86 41.62
N TYR A 19 -8.18 -28.63 42.07
CA TYR A 19 -9.26 -27.64 42.23
C TYR A 19 -8.95 -26.34 41.48
N TYR A 20 -10.00 -25.68 41.00
CA TYR A 20 -9.94 -24.34 40.43
C TYR A 20 -10.10 -23.30 41.52
N LEU A 21 -9.28 -22.23 41.46
CA LEU A 21 -9.24 -21.14 42.44
C LEU A 21 -9.69 -19.80 41.85
N GLU A 22 -9.88 -19.71 40.54
CA GLU A 22 -10.33 -18.50 39.84
C GLU A 22 -11.41 -18.85 38.82
N ASN A 23 -12.45 -18.02 38.75
CA ASN A 23 -13.36 -17.92 37.60
C ASN A 23 -12.87 -16.82 36.63
N PHE A 24 -13.61 -16.59 35.54
CA PHE A 24 -13.22 -15.60 34.51
C PHE A 24 -13.19 -14.17 35.06
N GLU A 25 -14.13 -13.85 35.94
CA GLU A 25 -14.26 -12.56 36.62
C GLU A 25 -13.09 -12.31 37.57
N ASP A 26 -12.71 -13.31 38.37
CA ASP A 26 -11.55 -13.22 39.27
C ASP A 26 -10.27 -12.98 38.48
N ARG A 27 -10.07 -13.76 37.42
CA ARG A 27 -8.92 -13.60 36.52
C ARG A 27 -8.88 -12.21 35.91
N THR A 28 -10.03 -11.69 35.48
CA THR A 28 -10.16 -10.36 34.89
C THR A 28 -9.88 -9.26 35.92
N CYS A 29 -10.41 -9.39 37.14
CA CYS A 29 -10.16 -8.49 38.26
C CYS A 29 -8.66 -8.41 38.57
N MET A 30 -7.99 -9.55 38.69
CA MET A 30 -6.55 -9.59 38.98
C MET A 30 -5.69 -9.02 37.84
N VAL A 31 -6.12 -9.14 36.57
CA VAL A 31 -5.47 -8.45 35.44
C VAL A 31 -5.65 -6.94 35.58
N ALA A 32 -6.89 -6.49 35.77
CA ALA A 32 -7.24 -5.09 35.90
C ALA A 32 -6.49 -4.40 37.07
N LEU A 33 -6.40 -5.05 38.23
CA LEU A 33 -5.66 -4.54 39.39
C LEU A 33 -4.15 -4.44 39.10
N THR A 34 -3.57 -5.45 38.45
CA THR A 34 -2.14 -5.45 38.11
C THR A 34 -1.81 -4.31 37.16
N LEU A 35 -2.59 -4.14 36.09
CA LEU A 35 -2.36 -3.10 35.07
C LEU A 35 -2.79 -1.71 35.55
N GLY A 36 -3.76 -1.64 36.45
CA GLY A 36 -4.23 -0.40 37.07
C GLY A 36 -3.20 0.27 37.96
N GLY A 37 -2.24 -0.50 38.52
CA GLY A 37 -1.10 0.04 39.25
C GLY A 37 -1.49 0.95 40.43
N GLY A 38 -2.62 0.67 41.08
CA GLY A 38 -3.19 1.49 42.17
C GLY A 38 -4.21 2.54 41.73
N ASN A 39 -4.43 2.75 40.42
CA ASN A 39 -5.52 3.60 39.91
C ASN A 39 -6.82 2.79 39.80
N GLU A 40 -7.72 2.97 40.76
CA GLU A 40 -9.00 2.25 40.86
C GLU A 40 -9.93 2.49 39.67
N ILE A 41 -10.05 3.75 39.21
CA ILE A 41 -10.91 4.10 38.08
C ILE A 41 -10.41 3.40 36.81
N PHE A 42 -9.09 3.43 36.59
CA PHE A 42 -8.48 2.78 35.44
C PHE A 42 -8.61 1.26 35.52
N ALA A 43 -8.33 0.63 36.67
CA ALA A 43 -8.54 -0.80 36.87
C ALA A 43 -10.00 -1.20 36.58
N THR A 44 -10.97 -0.46 37.11
CA THR A 44 -12.40 -0.69 36.88
C THR A 44 -12.75 -0.61 35.39
N ASN A 45 -12.16 0.36 34.67
CA ASN A 45 -12.35 0.50 33.24
C ASN A 45 -11.77 -0.69 32.46
N ILE A 46 -10.57 -1.15 32.79
CA ILE A 46 -9.97 -2.35 32.18
C ILE A 46 -10.87 -3.57 32.38
N MET A 47 -11.32 -3.78 33.63
CA MET A 47 -12.21 -4.89 33.97
C MET A 47 -13.49 -4.86 33.13
N LYS A 48 -14.12 -3.68 32.97
CA LYS A 48 -15.32 -3.51 32.14
C LYS A 48 -15.05 -3.81 30.65
N GLU A 49 -13.93 -3.37 30.09
CA GLU A 49 -13.59 -3.65 28.68
C GLU A 49 -13.33 -5.15 28.44
N ILE A 50 -12.75 -5.86 29.40
CA ILE A 50 -12.52 -7.32 29.30
C ILE A 50 -13.82 -8.10 29.49
N LEU A 51 -14.60 -7.79 30.53
CA LEU A 51 -15.86 -8.50 30.82
C LEU A 51 -16.92 -8.29 29.73
N SER A 52 -16.94 -7.12 29.10
CA SER A 52 -17.81 -6.87 27.93
C SER A 52 -17.32 -7.55 26.64
N GLY A 53 -16.15 -8.21 26.69
CA GLY A 53 -15.53 -8.84 25.54
C GLY A 53 -14.99 -7.87 24.49
N ARG A 54 -14.92 -6.56 24.78
CA ARG A 54 -14.38 -5.56 23.85
C ARG A 54 -12.87 -5.64 23.73
N PHE A 55 -12.16 -5.85 24.84
CA PHE A 55 -10.71 -5.94 24.87
C PHE A 55 -10.24 -7.27 25.45
N GLN A 56 -9.24 -7.87 24.81
CA GLN A 56 -8.61 -9.10 25.29
C GLN A 56 -7.09 -8.91 25.29
N PRO A 57 -6.45 -8.81 26.47
CA PRO A 57 -5.00 -8.87 26.57
C PRO A 57 -4.45 -10.19 26.01
N ALA A 58 -3.23 -10.18 25.50
CA ALA A 58 -2.58 -11.40 25.05
C ALA A 58 -2.45 -12.43 26.17
N THR A 59 -2.40 -13.71 25.78
CA THR A 59 -2.24 -14.86 26.68
C THR A 59 -1.23 -14.65 27.80
N PRO A 60 0.04 -14.24 27.57
CA PRO A 60 1.01 -14.07 28.66
C PRO A 60 0.55 -13.04 29.70
N THR A 61 -0.05 -11.93 29.29
CA THR A 61 -0.58 -10.93 30.22
C THR A 61 -1.80 -11.46 30.96
N PHE A 62 -2.79 -12.00 30.24
CA PHE A 62 -4.04 -12.48 30.84
C PHE A 62 -3.83 -13.68 31.79
N LEU A 63 -2.86 -14.53 31.48
CA LEU A 63 -2.52 -15.71 32.27
C LEU A 63 -1.74 -15.38 33.55
N ASN A 64 -0.83 -14.40 33.51
CA ASN A 64 0.21 -14.23 34.53
C ASN A 64 -0.01 -13.06 35.50
N CYS A 65 -0.85 -12.08 35.18
CA CYS A 65 -1.10 -10.94 36.09
C CYS A 65 -1.57 -11.42 37.47
N GLY A 66 -1.16 -10.76 38.55
CA GLY A 66 -1.59 -11.12 39.92
C GLY A 66 -1.12 -12.47 40.48
N LYS A 67 -0.54 -13.39 39.68
CA LYS A 67 -0.04 -14.68 40.16
C LYS A 67 1.35 -14.51 40.78
N LYS A 68 1.57 -15.18 41.92
CA LYS A 68 2.89 -15.20 42.59
C LYS A 68 3.90 -16.05 41.83
N GLN A 69 3.51 -17.26 41.43
CA GLN A 69 4.26 -18.12 40.52
C GLN A 69 3.80 -17.81 39.10
N ARG A 70 4.58 -17.04 38.35
CA ARG A 70 4.17 -16.53 37.04
C ARG A 70 5.30 -16.59 36.02
N GLY A 71 4.92 -16.67 34.74
CA GLY A 71 5.81 -16.29 33.64
C GLY A 71 5.91 -14.77 33.48
N GLU A 72 6.50 -14.35 32.36
CA GLU A 72 6.53 -12.94 31.97
C GLU A 72 5.19 -12.46 31.41
N TYR A 73 4.96 -11.14 31.43
CA TYR A 73 3.78 -10.54 30.80
C TYR A 73 3.92 -10.41 29.27
N ILE A 74 5.16 -10.48 28.80
CA ILE A 74 5.58 -10.43 27.40
C ILE A 74 6.27 -11.74 27.04
N SER A 75 5.93 -12.32 25.88
CA SER A 75 6.45 -13.62 25.45
C SER A 75 6.85 -13.65 23.97
N CYS A 76 7.11 -12.50 23.35
CA CYS A 76 7.53 -12.40 21.95
C CYS A 76 8.71 -11.42 21.84
N PHE A 77 9.82 -11.90 21.29
CA PHE A 77 11.09 -11.18 21.25
C PHE A 77 11.77 -11.30 19.88
N LEU A 78 12.45 -10.24 19.44
CA LEU A 78 13.24 -10.22 18.22
C LEU A 78 14.62 -9.66 18.55
N LEU A 79 15.66 -10.41 18.20
CA LEU A 79 17.03 -10.06 18.52
C LEU A 79 17.88 -10.07 17.26
N ARG A 80 18.78 -9.09 17.18
CA ARG A 80 19.82 -9.08 16.14
C ARG A 80 21.09 -9.80 16.59
N ILE A 81 21.78 -10.40 15.63
CA ILE A 81 23.07 -11.04 15.83
C ILE A 81 24.09 -10.33 14.95
N GLU A 82 25.15 -9.81 15.57
CA GLU A 82 26.27 -9.19 14.87
C GLU A 82 27.36 -10.22 14.54
N ASP A 83 28.22 -9.92 13.56
CA ASP A 83 29.18 -10.87 12.97
C ASP A 83 30.44 -11.11 13.82
N ASN A 84 30.24 -11.55 15.06
CA ASN A 84 31.30 -11.92 16.01
C ASN A 84 30.83 -12.99 17.01
N MET A 85 31.78 -13.65 17.66
CA MET A 85 31.49 -14.79 18.53
C MET A 85 30.77 -14.37 19.82
N GLU A 86 31.03 -13.17 20.32
CA GLU A 86 30.42 -12.63 21.53
C GLU A 86 28.91 -12.42 21.32
N SER A 87 28.53 -11.85 20.17
CA SER A 87 27.13 -11.66 19.80
C SER A 87 26.43 -13.01 19.57
N ILE A 88 27.09 -13.98 18.95
CA ILE A 88 26.54 -15.34 18.75
C ILE A 88 26.31 -16.02 20.12
N GLY A 89 27.31 -15.98 21.01
CA GLY A 89 27.21 -16.52 22.37
C GLY A 89 26.09 -15.86 23.17
N ARG A 90 25.92 -14.54 23.04
CA ARG A 90 24.82 -13.79 23.66
C ARG A 90 23.45 -14.14 23.07
N ALA A 91 23.36 -14.38 21.76
CA ALA A 91 22.12 -14.82 21.12
C ALA A 91 21.66 -16.20 21.63
N ILE A 92 22.59 -17.16 21.74
CA ILE A 92 22.30 -18.49 22.31
C ILE A 92 21.88 -18.38 23.77
N ASN A 93 22.58 -17.56 24.56
CA ASN A 93 22.18 -17.30 25.95
C ASN A 93 20.78 -16.68 26.03
N ALA A 94 20.48 -15.70 25.19
CA ALA A 94 19.16 -15.08 25.12
C ALA A 94 18.07 -16.09 24.75
N ALA A 95 18.32 -16.99 23.78
CA ALA A 95 17.41 -18.08 23.44
C ALA A 95 17.08 -18.92 24.68
N LEU A 96 18.09 -19.36 25.44
CA LEU A 96 17.91 -20.13 26.67
C LEU A 96 17.11 -19.35 27.74
N GLN A 97 17.48 -18.08 27.99
CA GLN A 97 16.87 -17.28 29.06
C GLN A 97 15.43 -16.87 28.78
N LEU A 98 15.09 -16.61 27.51
CA LEU A 98 13.76 -16.20 27.09
C LEU A 98 12.85 -17.43 26.89
N SER A 99 13.37 -18.49 26.27
CA SER A 99 12.61 -19.73 26.02
C SER A 99 12.20 -20.42 27.32
N LYS A 100 13.07 -20.48 28.34
CA LYS A 100 12.70 -21.06 29.65
C LYS A 100 11.51 -20.36 30.33
N ARG A 101 11.24 -19.10 29.94
CA ARG A 101 10.10 -18.29 30.44
C ARG A 101 8.88 -18.34 29.52
N GLY A 102 8.89 -19.21 28.51
CA GLY A 102 7.81 -19.36 27.52
C GLY A 102 7.83 -18.30 26.43
N GLY A 103 8.96 -17.63 26.21
CA GLY A 103 9.12 -16.64 25.15
C GLY A 103 9.34 -17.29 23.78
N GLY A 104 8.59 -16.86 22.78
CA GLY A 104 8.94 -17.07 21.37
C GLY A 104 9.96 -16.04 20.94
N VAL A 105 11.06 -16.47 20.31
CA VAL A 105 12.20 -15.60 20.02
C VAL A 105 12.59 -15.71 18.55
N SER A 106 12.76 -14.57 17.89
CA SER A 106 13.25 -14.50 16.53
C SER A 106 14.66 -13.90 16.48
N PHE A 107 15.50 -14.41 15.58
CA PHE A 107 16.87 -13.93 15.37
C PHE A 107 17.11 -13.48 13.93
N LEU A 108 17.79 -12.34 13.77
CA LEU A 108 18.31 -11.88 12.48
C LEU A 108 19.67 -12.53 12.21
N LEU A 109 19.78 -13.24 11.09
CA LEU A 109 21.03 -13.90 10.66
C LEU A 109 21.76 -13.14 9.54
N THR A 110 21.12 -12.13 8.94
CA THR A 110 21.61 -11.41 7.75
C THR A 110 23.01 -10.80 7.88
N ASN A 111 23.44 -10.42 9.09
CA ASN A 111 24.76 -9.82 9.30
C ASN A 111 25.90 -10.85 9.33
N LEU A 112 25.59 -12.12 9.62
CA LEU A 112 26.60 -13.16 9.77
C LEU A 112 27.29 -13.43 8.44
N ARG A 113 28.62 -13.50 8.44
CA ARG A 113 29.39 -13.78 7.22
C ARG A 113 29.04 -15.14 6.62
N GLU A 114 29.06 -15.22 5.30
CA GLU A 114 28.63 -16.42 4.59
C GLU A 114 29.59 -17.60 4.75
N SER A 115 29.11 -18.80 4.42
CA SER A 115 29.93 -20.00 4.31
C SER A 115 31.09 -19.81 3.32
N GLY A 116 32.32 -20.05 3.78
CA GLY A 116 33.56 -19.82 3.02
C GLY A 116 34.13 -18.41 3.16
N ALA A 117 33.50 -17.49 3.90
CA ALA A 117 34.08 -16.19 4.19
C ALA A 117 35.39 -16.32 5.01
N PRO A 118 36.31 -15.34 4.93
CA PRO A 118 37.54 -15.35 5.72
C PRO A 118 37.30 -15.19 7.22
N ILE A 119 38.20 -15.76 8.04
CA ILE A 119 38.31 -15.49 9.48
C ILE A 119 39.76 -15.16 9.79
N LYS A 120 40.01 -14.02 10.45
CA LYS A 120 41.38 -13.51 10.72
C LYS A 120 42.26 -13.52 9.47
N TYR A 121 41.71 -13.05 8.34
CA TYR A 121 42.34 -13.02 7.01
C TYR A 121 42.63 -14.38 6.35
N ILE A 122 42.39 -15.49 7.04
CA ILE A 122 42.52 -16.84 6.48
C ILE A 122 41.26 -17.14 5.65
N LYS A 123 41.43 -17.40 4.35
CA LYS A 123 40.32 -17.63 3.41
C LYS A 123 39.63 -18.99 3.65
N ASN A 124 38.35 -19.09 3.24
CA ASN A 124 37.55 -20.32 3.27
C ASN A 124 37.41 -20.97 4.66
N GLN A 125 37.18 -20.17 5.72
CA GLN A 125 37.09 -20.67 7.09
C GLN A 125 35.68 -20.63 7.70
N SER A 126 34.85 -19.63 7.35
CA SER A 126 33.51 -19.53 7.92
C SER A 126 32.65 -20.74 7.55
N SER A 127 31.96 -21.31 8.54
CA SER A 127 30.97 -22.36 8.34
C SER A 127 29.57 -21.82 7.98
N GLY A 128 29.39 -20.49 7.94
CA GLY A 128 28.13 -19.83 7.63
C GLY A 128 27.08 -19.97 8.74
N ILE A 129 25.82 -19.77 8.38
CA ILE A 129 24.71 -19.61 9.34
C ILE A 129 24.14 -20.93 9.89
N ILE A 130 24.29 -22.05 9.17
CA ILE A 130 23.62 -23.32 9.53
C ILE A 130 24.05 -23.86 10.91
N PRO A 131 25.36 -23.91 11.26
CA PRO A 131 25.75 -24.37 12.59
C PRO A 131 25.17 -23.51 13.72
N ILE A 132 25.03 -22.19 13.49
CA ILE A 132 24.43 -21.26 14.46
C ILE A 132 22.93 -21.57 14.61
N MET A 133 22.21 -21.80 13.49
CA MET A 133 20.82 -22.24 13.52
C MET A 133 20.67 -23.55 14.31
N LYS A 134 21.62 -24.49 14.19
CA LYS A 134 21.56 -25.77 14.90
C LYS A 134 21.67 -25.59 16.42
N ILE A 135 22.62 -24.77 16.87
CA ILE A 135 22.79 -24.48 18.29
C ILE A 135 21.56 -23.73 18.85
N LEU A 136 20.98 -22.82 18.07
CA LEU A 136 19.73 -22.15 18.46
C LEU A 136 18.56 -23.14 18.57
N GLU A 137 18.40 -24.05 17.61
CA GLU A 137 17.40 -25.13 17.66
C GLU A 137 17.55 -25.98 18.92
N ASP A 138 18.77 -26.41 19.24
CA ASP A 138 19.05 -27.21 20.43
C ASP A 138 18.77 -26.42 21.72
N ALA A 139 19.08 -25.11 21.74
CA ALA A 139 18.77 -24.23 22.86
C ALA A 139 17.25 -24.13 23.13
N PHE A 140 16.42 -23.97 22.11
CA PHE A 140 14.96 -23.97 22.26
C PHE A 140 14.40 -25.33 22.66
N SER A 141 14.96 -26.40 22.11
CA SER A 141 14.57 -27.77 22.42
C SER A 141 14.88 -28.12 23.89
N TYR A 142 16.02 -27.66 24.40
CA TYR A 142 16.43 -27.82 25.79
C TYR A 142 15.61 -26.95 26.75
N ALA A 143 15.51 -25.65 26.48
CA ALA A 143 14.85 -24.68 27.36
C ALA A 143 13.33 -24.64 27.12
N ASN A 144 12.65 -25.74 27.36
CA ASN A 144 11.18 -25.82 27.26
C ASN A 144 10.47 -25.14 28.44
N GLN A 145 9.20 -24.77 28.26
CA GLN A 145 8.41 -23.99 29.21
C GLN A 145 7.96 -24.84 30.41
N LEU A 146 8.89 -25.24 31.29
CA LEU A 146 8.62 -26.10 32.46
C LEU A 146 7.82 -27.37 32.09
N GLY A 147 8.11 -27.97 30.93
CA GLY A 147 7.41 -29.16 30.42
C GLY A 147 6.01 -28.93 29.82
N ALA A 148 5.49 -27.70 29.78
CA ALA A 148 4.14 -27.42 29.27
C ALA A 148 4.08 -27.24 27.73
N ARG A 149 5.13 -26.67 27.12
CA ARG A 149 5.28 -26.45 25.67
C ARG A 149 6.74 -26.44 25.25
N GLN A 150 7.03 -26.90 24.03
CA GLN A 150 8.35 -26.73 23.42
C GLN A 150 8.65 -25.25 23.17
N GLY A 151 9.91 -24.86 23.35
CA GLY A 151 10.38 -23.52 22.97
C GLY A 151 10.19 -23.29 21.48
N ALA A 152 9.81 -22.07 21.09
CA ALA A 152 9.59 -21.73 19.69
C ALA A 152 10.56 -20.63 19.25
N GLY A 153 11.32 -20.92 18.19
CA GLY A 153 12.31 -20.02 17.62
C GLY A 153 12.04 -19.73 16.15
N ALA A 154 12.40 -18.54 15.71
CA ALA A 154 12.42 -18.18 14.28
C ALA A 154 13.76 -17.55 13.90
N VAL A 155 14.15 -17.69 12.65
CA VAL A 155 15.34 -17.05 12.09
C VAL A 155 14.98 -16.35 10.79
N TYR A 156 15.44 -15.11 10.62
CA TYR A 156 15.24 -14.31 9.41
C TYR A 156 16.55 -14.11 8.66
N LEU A 157 16.48 -14.28 7.34
CA LEU A 157 17.60 -14.08 6.43
C LEU A 157 17.19 -13.26 5.21
N HIS A 158 18.04 -12.34 4.78
CA HIS A 158 17.83 -11.53 3.59
C HIS A 158 17.98 -12.36 2.30
N ALA A 159 17.09 -12.15 1.31
CA ALA A 159 17.05 -12.91 0.06
C ALA A 159 18.36 -12.81 -0.77
N HIS A 160 19.06 -11.68 -0.66
CA HIS A 160 20.37 -11.45 -1.29
C HIS A 160 21.57 -11.90 -0.44
N HIS A 161 21.36 -12.71 0.61
CA HIS A 161 22.44 -13.29 1.40
C HIS A 161 23.04 -14.53 0.69
N PRO A 162 24.36 -14.76 0.68
CA PRO A 162 24.97 -15.87 -0.08
C PRO A 162 24.54 -17.27 0.38
N ASP A 163 24.18 -17.44 1.65
CA ASP A 163 23.68 -18.72 2.18
C ASP A 163 22.16 -18.91 1.99
N ILE A 164 21.44 -18.06 1.24
CA ILE A 164 19.96 -18.12 1.11
C ILE A 164 19.44 -19.48 0.63
N LEU A 165 20.08 -20.12 -0.34
CA LEU A 165 19.63 -21.43 -0.83
C LEU A 165 19.88 -22.54 0.19
N LYS A 166 21.02 -22.49 0.88
CA LYS A 166 21.35 -23.44 1.95
C LYS A 166 20.41 -23.28 3.15
N PHE A 167 20.05 -22.04 3.48
CA PHE A 167 19.08 -21.70 4.52
C PHE A 167 17.72 -22.35 4.24
N LEU A 168 17.22 -22.17 3.03
CA LEU A 168 15.97 -22.76 2.56
C LEU A 168 16.02 -24.30 2.56
N ASP A 169 17.15 -24.88 2.14
CA ASP A 169 17.33 -26.33 2.08
C ASP A 169 17.30 -27.02 3.45
N THR A 170 17.52 -26.30 4.56
CA THR A 170 17.43 -26.87 5.92
C THR A 170 16.05 -27.43 6.28
N LYS A 171 15.01 -27.04 5.55
CA LYS A 171 13.62 -27.49 5.74
C LYS A 171 13.19 -28.65 4.86
N LYS A 172 13.98 -29.03 3.86
CA LYS A 172 13.70 -30.20 3.04
C LYS A 172 13.68 -31.46 3.91
N GLU A 173 12.70 -32.33 3.71
CA GLU A 173 12.61 -33.59 4.46
C GLU A 173 13.83 -34.49 4.24
N ASN A 174 14.38 -34.48 3.03
CA ASN A 174 15.53 -35.30 2.59
C ASN A 174 16.89 -34.62 2.80
N ALA A 175 16.98 -33.55 3.61
CA ALA A 175 18.25 -32.91 3.93
C ALA A 175 19.12 -33.80 4.86
N ASP A 176 20.44 -33.68 4.74
CA ASP A 176 21.40 -34.33 5.64
C ASP A 176 21.13 -33.93 7.10
N GLU A 177 21.20 -34.88 8.04
CA GLU A 177 20.86 -34.64 9.46
C GLU A 177 21.65 -33.49 10.10
N LYS A 178 22.90 -33.25 9.68
CA LYS A 178 23.72 -32.15 10.19
C LYS A 178 23.25 -30.78 9.70
N THR A 179 22.52 -30.75 8.58
CA THR A 179 21.99 -29.52 7.97
C THR A 179 20.50 -29.31 8.25
N ARG A 180 19.78 -30.37 8.63
CA ARG A 180 18.34 -30.35 8.84
C ARG A 180 17.97 -29.60 10.13
N ILE A 181 17.04 -28.66 10.00
CA ILE A 181 16.48 -27.86 11.08
C ILE A 181 14.99 -28.14 11.21
N LYS A 182 14.59 -28.84 12.27
CA LYS A 182 13.24 -29.37 12.44
C LYS A 182 12.29 -28.33 13.02
N THR A 183 12.70 -27.62 14.07
CA THR A 183 11.81 -26.85 14.95
C THR A 183 11.83 -25.33 14.69
N LEU A 184 12.96 -24.76 14.27
CA LEU A 184 13.02 -23.33 13.99
C LEU A 184 12.17 -22.96 12.77
N SER A 185 11.34 -21.93 12.90
CA SER A 185 10.67 -21.32 11.74
C SER A 185 11.65 -20.50 10.92
N LEU A 186 11.48 -20.48 9.61
CA LEU A 186 12.28 -19.66 8.69
C LEU A 186 11.51 -18.42 8.27
N GLY A 187 12.18 -17.30 8.13
CA GLY A 187 11.67 -16.08 7.51
C GLY A 187 12.65 -15.53 6.49
N VAL A 188 12.13 -14.98 5.40
CA VAL A 188 12.93 -14.37 4.33
C VAL A 188 12.52 -12.92 4.14
N ILE A 189 13.52 -12.03 4.16
CA ILE A 189 13.35 -10.61 3.86
C ILE A 189 13.60 -10.42 2.36
N ILE A 190 12.59 -9.93 1.63
CA ILE A 190 12.60 -9.82 0.17
C ILE A 190 12.44 -8.35 -0.23
N PRO A 191 13.45 -7.72 -0.85
CA PRO A 191 13.33 -6.38 -1.41
C PRO A 191 12.65 -6.38 -2.79
N ASP A 192 12.15 -5.23 -3.22
CA ASP A 192 11.44 -5.02 -4.50
C ASP A 192 12.30 -5.42 -5.71
N ILE A 193 13.61 -5.17 -5.66
CA ILE A 193 14.54 -5.53 -6.73
C ILE A 193 14.52 -7.04 -7.04
N THR A 194 14.31 -7.90 -6.04
CA THR A 194 14.22 -9.35 -6.25
C THR A 194 13.04 -9.71 -7.16
N PHE A 195 11.89 -9.05 -6.97
CA PHE A 195 10.72 -9.24 -7.84
C PHE A 195 10.94 -8.70 -9.25
N GLN A 196 11.60 -7.54 -9.38
CA GLN A 196 11.94 -6.96 -10.68
C GLN A 196 12.86 -7.88 -11.50
N LEU A 197 13.91 -8.42 -10.88
CA LEU A 197 14.83 -9.38 -11.49
C LEU A 197 14.09 -10.66 -11.92
N ALA A 198 13.21 -11.19 -11.07
CA ALA A 198 12.41 -12.37 -11.39
C ALA A 198 11.44 -12.11 -12.57
N LYS A 199 10.80 -10.94 -12.62
CA LYS A 199 9.94 -10.52 -13.73
C LYS A 199 10.71 -10.55 -15.05
N GLU A 200 11.91 -9.95 -15.06
CA GLU A 200 12.78 -9.83 -16.24
C GLU A 200 13.60 -11.09 -16.56
N ASN A 201 13.48 -12.15 -15.75
CA ASN A 201 14.30 -13.36 -15.85
C ASN A 201 15.82 -13.11 -15.75
N LYS A 202 16.21 -12.13 -14.94
CA LYS A 202 17.62 -11.78 -14.72
C LYS A 202 18.23 -12.57 -13.57
N GLU A 203 19.56 -12.56 -13.52
CA GLU A 203 20.31 -13.06 -12.38
C GLU A 203 20.14 -12.14 -11.16
N MET A 204 20.01 -12.77 -10.00
CA MET A 204 20.03 -12.17 -8.68
C MET A 204 21.42 -12.37 -8.08
N TYR A 205 22.09 -11.27 -7.76
CA TYR A 205 23.37 -11.31 -7.06
C TYR A 205 23.15 -11.38 -5.55
N LEU A 206 23.86 -12.32 -4.92
CA LEU A 206 23.99 -12.46 -3.48
C LEU A 206 25.31 -11.82 -3.05
N PHE A 207 25.30 -10.94 -2.05
CA PHE A 207 26.48 -10.14 -1.68
C PHE A 207 27.09 -10.62 -0.37
N SER A 208 28.42 -10.73 -0.27
CA SER A 208 29.08 -11.12 0.98
C SER A 208 28.88 -10.07 2.09
N PRO A 209 28.28 -10.42 3.25
CA PRO A 209 28.20 -9.52 4.40
C PRO A 209 29.58 -9.10 4.92
N TYR A 210 30.57 -10.00 4.87
CA TYR A 210 31.95 -9.71 5.29
C TYR A 210 32.59 -8.60 4.43
N ASP A 211 32.46 -8.68 3.11
CA ASP A 211 33.00 -7.65 2.22
C ASP A 211 32.21 -6.34 2.32
N ILE A 212 30.88 -6.42 2.49
CA ILE A 212 30.03 -5.25 2.71
C ILE A 212 30.47 -4.49 3.97
N GLU A 213 30.64 -5.17 5.09
CA GLU A 213 31.05 -4.51 6.34
C GLU A 213 32.44 -3.88 6.20
N LYS A 214 33.35 -4.54 5.48
CA LYS A 214 34.68 -4.00 5.20
C LYS A 214 34.67 -2.76 4.31
N VAL A 215 33.80 -2.71 3.28
CA VAL A 215 33.77 -1.64 2.28
C VAL A 215 32.89 -0.47 2.70
N TYR A 216 31.72 -0.74 3.29
CA TYR A 216 30.72 0.26 3.67
C TYR A 216 30.75 0.63 5.16
N HIS A 217 31.51 -0.11 5.98
CA HIS A 217 31.59 0.09 7.43
C HIS A 217 30.22 0.04 8.13
N ARG A 218 29.31 -0.77 7.57
CA ARG A 218 27.97 -1.02 8.09
C ARG A 218 27.62 -2.51 7.90
N PRO A 219 26.88 -3.11 8.84
CA PRO A 219 26.37 -4.47 8.66
C PRO A 219 25.44 -4.56 7.44
N PHE A 220 25.35 -5.75 6.84
CA PHE A 220 24.50 -6.00 5.67
C PHE A 220 23.05 -5.53 5.90
N SER A 221 22.48 -5.82 7.08
CA SER A 221 21.09 -5.47 7.42
C SER A 221 20.80 -3.97 7.56
N GLU A 222 21.80 -3.10 7.43
CA GLU A 222 21.64 -1.64 7.46
C GLU A 222 21.74 -1.00 6.06
N LEU A 223 21.92 -1.81 5.02
CA LEU A 223 21.90 -1.36 3.63
C LEU A 223 20.51 -1.54 3.00
N ILE A 224 20.10 -0.55 2.21
CA ILE A 224 18.88 -0.64 1.39
C ILE A 224 19.27 -1.28 0.06
N ILE A 225 19.07 -2.60 -0.04
CA ILE A 225 19.59 -3.37 -1.17
C ILE A 225 18.95 -2.94 -2.50
N SER A 226 17.66 -2.60 -2.53
CA SER A 226 17.00 -2.10 -3.75
C SER A 226 17.66 -0.84 -4.32
N GLU A 227 18.09 0.09 -3.46
CA GLU A 227 18.75 1.34 -3.88
C GLU A 227 20.20 1.09 -4.32
N LEU A 228 20.91 0.20 -3.60
CA LEU A 228 22.33 -0.02 -3.81
C LEU A 228 22.65 -1.17 -4.76
N TYR A 229 21.65 -1.92 -5.25
CA TYR A 229 21.84 -3.17 -5.97
C TYR A 229 22.83 -3.04 -7.14
N HIS A 230 22.65 -2.05 -8.01
CA HIS A 230 23.51 -1.85 -9.17
C HIS A 230 24.94 -1.46 -8.78
N ASN A 231 25.10 -0.57 -7.79
CA ASN A 231 26.41 -0.17 -7.28
C ASN A 231 27.14 -1.37 -6.66
N LEU A 232 26.46 -2.13 -5.81
CA LEU A 232 27.00 -3.35 -5.21
C LEU A 232 27.38 -4.36 -6.30
N SER A 233 26.52 -4.57 -7.30
CA SER A 233 26.76 -5.51 -8.41
C SER A 233 28.00 -5.18 -9.25
N GLN A 234 28.38 -3.91 -9.35
CA GLN A 234 29.54 -3.44 -10.10
C GLN A 234 30.82 -3.34 -9.24
N ASP A 235 30.71 -3.26 -7.91
CA ASP A 235 31.87 -3.09 -7.03
C ASP A 235 32.74 -4.35 -6.97
N SER A 236 33.92 -4.32 -7.58
CA SER A 236 34.85 -5.46 -7.64
C SER A 236 35.43 -5.87 -6.28
N ARG A 237 35.29 -5.03 -5.25
CA ARG A 237 35.75 -5.32 -3.89
C ARG A 237 34.80 -6.25 -3.12
N ILE A 238 33.57 -6.43 -3.62
CA ILE A 238 32.53 -7.24 -2.98
C ILE A 238 32.36 -8.53 -3.75
N LYS A 239 32.58 -9.66 -3.08
CA LYS A 239 32.29 -10.97 -3.64
C LYS A 239 30.78 -11.13 -3.86
N LYS A 240 30.41 -11.65 -5.04
CA LYS A 240 29.02 -11.92 -5.42
C LYS A 240 28.86 -13.36 -5.87
N ILE A 241 27.66 -13.89 -5.68
CA ILE A 241 27.21 -15.16 -6.26
C ILE A 241 25.96 -14.86 -7.09
N ALA A 242 25.94 -15.27 -8.36
CA ALA A 242 24.78 -15.13 -9.22
C ALA A 242 23.87 -16.36 -9.08
N ILE A 243 22.56 -16.14 -8.89
CA ILE A 243 21.54 -17.18 -8.98
C ILE A 243 20.36 -16.71 -9.82
N ASN A 244 19.59 -17.61 -10.41
CA ASN A 244 18.39 -17.21 -11.15
C ASN A 244 17.27 -16.76 -10.19
N ALA A 245 16.74 -15.55 -10.40
CA ALA A 245 15.72 -14.97 -9.52
C ALA A 245 14.38 -15.74 -9.54
N ARG A 246 13.97 -16.29 -10.68
CA ARG A 246 12.74 -17.11 -10.77
C ARG A 246 12.91 -18.45 -10.04
N ASN A 247 14.08 -19.08 -10.17
CA ASN A 247 14.39 -20.32 -9.47
C ASN A 247 14.38 -20.12 -7.94
N PHE A 248 14.82 -18.95 -7.46
CA PHE A 248 14.68 -18.59 -6.04
C PHE A 248 13.22 -18.59 -5.58
N PHE A 249 12.32 -17.89 -6.28
CA PHE A 249 10.88 -17.88 -5.94
C PHE A 249 10.22 -19.26 -6.10
N GLN A 250 10.64 -20.04 -7.09
CA GLN A 250 10.19 -21.42 -7.23
C GLN A 250 10.57 -22.24 -5.99
N LYS A 251 11.84 -22.19 -5.56
CA LYS A 251 12.33 -22.88 -4.37
C LYS A 251 11.60 -22.43 -3.11
N LEU A 252 11.35 -21.13 -2.99
CA LEU A 252 10.61 -20.52 -1.88
C LEU A 252 9.19 -21.12 -1.77
N ALA A 253 8.47 -21.17 -2.90
CA ALA A 253 7.11 -21.69 -2.97
C ALA A 253 7.04 -23.22 -2.76
N GLU A 254 8.04 -23.98 -3.22
CA GLU A 254 8.16 -25.42 -2.95
C GLU A 254 8.24 -25.70 -1.44
N ILE A 255 9.08 -24.96 -0.72
CA ILE A 255 9.26 -25.16 0.74
C ILE A 255 8.02 -24.71 1.52
N GLN A 256 7.36 -23.64 1.08
CA GLN A 256 6.07 -23.21 1.65
C GLN A 256 4.97 -24.24 1.43
N PHE A 257 4.94 -24.88 0.26
CA PHE A 257 3.99 -25.95 -0.02
C PHE A 257 4.19 -27.14 0.93
N GLU A 258 5.45 -27.52 1.20
CA GLU A 258 5.79 -28.64 2.09
C GLU A 258 5.58 -28.32 3.58
N SER A 259 5.93 -27.10 4.02
CA SER A 259 6.11 -26.81 5.45
C SER A 259 5.31 -25.60 5.98
N GLY A 260 4.64 -24.85 5.12
CA GLY A 260 3.93 -23.61 5.46
C GLY A 260 4.81 -22.37 5.65
N TYR A 261 6.13 -22.54 5.70
CA TYR A 261 7.15 -21.49 5.82
C TYR A 261 8.13 -21.61 4.63
N PRO A 262 8.99 -20.62 4.32
CA PRO A 262 9.33 -19.44 5.12
C PRO A 262 8.25 -18.37 5.20
N TYR A 263 8.27 -17.59 6.28
CA TYR A 263 7.64 -16.26 6.33
C TYR A 263 8.26 -15.36 5.26
N ILE A 264 7.48 -14.37 4.80
CA ILE A 264 7.97 -13.35 3.88
C ILE A 264 7.75 -11.97 4.51
N MET A 265 8.79 -11.16 4.51
CA MET A 265 8.73 -9.74 4.83
C MET A 265 9.14 -8.95 3.58
N PHE A 266 8.24 -8.11 3.05
CA PHE A 266 8.55 -7.20 1.94
C PHE A 266 9.30 -5.99 2.46
N GLU A 267 10.63 -5.98 2.32
CA GLU A 267 11.51 -5.02 2.99
C GLU A 267 11.18 -3.57 2.63
N ASP A 268 11.08 -3.26 1.34
CA ASP A 268 10.89 -1.90 0.86
C ASP A 268 9.49 -1.37 1.18
N THR A 269 8.45 -2.21 1.04
CA THR A 269 7.08 -1.90 1.49
C THR A 269 7.05 -1.48 2.97
N VAL A 270 7.68 -2.29 3.83
CA VAL A 270 7.71 -2.03 5.27
C VAL A 270 8.46 -0.73 5.57
N ASN A 271 9.62 -0.51 4.97
CA ASN A 271 10.43 0.67 5.27
C ASN A 271 9.90 1.96 4.65
N ARG A 272 9.20 1.89 3.51
CA ARG A 272 8.51 3.03 2.88
C ARG A 272 7.38 3.58 3.75
N THR A 273 6.72 2.71 4.50
CA THR A 273 5.57 3.07 5.36
C THR A 273 5.94 3.24 6.83
N ASN A 274 7.15 2.81 7.24
CA ASN A 274 7.68 2.95 8.59
C ASN A 274 7.75 4.43 9.04
N PRO A 275 7.04 4.83 10.11
CA PRO A 275 7.09 6.21 10.59
C PRO A 275 8.33 6.55 11.42
N ILE A 276 9.14 5.55 11.77
CA ILE A 276 10.25 5.68 12.71
C ILE A 276 11.58 5.77 11.98
N PHE A 277 12.45 6.68 12.42
CA PHE A 277 13.80 6.77 11.89
C PHE A 277 14.59 5.48 12.16
N GLY A 278 15.09 4.88 11.08
CA GLY A 278 15.84 3.62 11.10
C GLY A 278 15.31 2.67 10.04
N HIS A 279 15.96 1.50 9.95
CA HIS A 279 15.60 0.45 9.01
C HIS A 279 15.05 -0.76 9.76
N ILE A 280 13.94 -1.30 9.28
CA ILE A 280 13.34 -2.55 9.77
C ILE A 280 13.91 -3.68 8.92
N ASN A 281 14.61 -4.60 9.58
CA ASN A 281 15.41 -5.65 8.94
C ASN A 281 15.04 -7.07 9.36
N MET A 282 13.98 -7.24 10.16
CA MET A 282 13.47 -8.55 10.57
C MET A 282 12.02 -8.44 11.05
N SER A 283 11.40 -9.58 11.32
CA SER A 283 10.10 -9.67 11.98
C SER A 283 10.11 -10.75 13.07
N ASN A 284 8.97 -11.00 13.73
CA ASN A 284 8.82 -11.97 14.81
C ASN A 284 8.40 -13.36 14.31
N LEU A 285 8.18 -14.27 15.25
CA LEU A 285 7.69 -15.63 14.99
C LEU A 285 6.34 -15.67 14.26
N CYS A 286 5.51 -14.64 14.33
CA CYS A 286 4.21 -14.61 13.67
C CYS A 286 4.13 -13.57 12.52
N SER A 287 5.25 -12.93 12.17
CA SER A 287 5.44 -11.96 11.07
C SER A 287 4.72 -10.60 11.16
N GLU A 288 4.03 -10.29 12.27
CA GLU A 288 3.29 -9.03 12.48
C GLU A 288 4.10 -7.89 13.11
N ILE A 289 5.26 -8.18 13.71
CA ILE A 289 6.04 -7.16 14.42
C ILE A 289 7.14 -6.61 13.54
N LEU A 290 7.03 -5.32 13.23
CA LEU A 290 7.90 -4.59 12.34
C LEU A 290 8.33 -3.32 13.07
N GLN A 291 9.51 -3.34 13.66
CA GLN A 291 10.08 -2.22 14.41
C GLN A 291 11.57 -2.09 14.11
N VAL A 292 12.10 -0.89 14.31
CA VAL A 292 13.54 -0.64 14.18
C VAL A 292 14.31 -1.25 15.35
N ASN A 293 15.52 -1.71 15.10
CA ASN A 293 16.44 -2.22 16.12
C ASN A 293 17.82 -1.53 15.98
N SER A 294 18.71 -1.69 16.98
CA SER A 294 20.08 -1.14 16.91
C SER A 294 21.11 -2.10 17.53
N PRO A 295 22.33 -2.20 16.95
CA PRO A 295 23.32 -3.21 17.33
C PRO A 295 23.80 -3.03 18.77
N SER A 296 24.10 -4.15 19.43
CA SER A 296 24.82 -4.18 20.72
C SER A 296 26.28 -4.55 20.48
N GLU A 297 27.18 -3.95 21.26
CA GLU A 297 28.61 -4.29 21.27
C GLU A 297 28.99 -4.93 22.60
N TYR A 298 29.87 -5.92 22.54
CA TYR A 298 30.27 -6.74 23.70
C TYR A 298 31.79 -6.66 23.91
N ASN A 299 32.21 -6.83 25.16
CA ASN A 299 33.59 -7.12 25.51
C ASN A 299 33.84 -8.64 25.44
N GLU A 300 35.10 -9.06 25.49
CA GLU A 300 35.49 -10.49 25.41
C GLU A 300 34.91 -11.34 26.56
N ASP A 301 34.65 -10.75 27.72
CA ASP A 301 33.97 -11.39 28.86
C ASP A 301 32.43 -11.46 28.71
N LEU A 302 31.94 -11.17 27.50
CA LEU A 302 30.55 -11.01 27.11
C LEU A 302 29.82 -9.83 27.75
N SER A 303 30.42 -9.03 28.63
CA SER A 303 29.77 -7.84 29.19
C SER A 303 29.41 -6.84 28.08
N TYR A 304 28.35 -6.07 28.27
CA TYR A 304 27.94 -5.08 27.27
C TYR A 304 28.90 -3.89 27.30
N LYS A 305 29.58 -3.65 26.18
CA LYS A 305 30.30 -2.41 25.92
C LYS A 305 29.33 -1.29 25.54
N LYS A 306 28.35 -1.62 24.70
CA LYS A 306 27.27 -0.72 24.28
C LYS A 306 25.98 -1.50 24.15
N ILE A 307 24.94 -1.04 24.85
CA ILE A 307 23.62 -1.68 24.83
C ILE A 307 22.80 -1.09 23.68
N GLY A 308 22.56 -1.91 22.67
CA GLY A 308 21.66 -1.61 21.56
C GLY A 308 20.19 -1.68 21.96
N THR A 309 19.30 -1.82 20.98
CA THR A 309 17.86 -1.95 21.19
C THR A 309 17.32 -3.11 20.37
N ASP A 310 16.92 -4.16 21.08
CA ASP A 310 16.16 -5.27 20.52
C ASP A 310 14.68 -5.12 20.88
N ILE A 311 13.82 -5.94 20.27
CA ILE A 311 12.37 -5.71 20.29
C ILE A 311 11.70 -6.74 21.19
N SER A 312 10.83 -6.28 22.07
CA SER A 312 9.85 -7.11 22.77
C SER A 312 8.45 -6.63 22.45
N CYS A 313 7.54 -7.57 22.22
CA CYS A 313 6.19 -7.24 21.80
C CYS A 313 5.15 -7.57 22.88
N ASN A 314 4.45 -6.54 23.36
CA ASN A 314 3.21 -6.73 24.11
C ASN A 314 2.00 -6.55 23.19
N LEU A 315 1.02 -7.44 23.33
CA LEU A 315 -0.13 -7.52 22.44
C LEU A 315 -1.43 -7.54 23.22
N GLY A 316 -2.49 -7.08 22.59
CA GLY A 316 -3.87 -7.28 23.02
C GLY A 316 -4.79 -6.85 21.90
N SER A 317 -5.93 -7.51 21.73
CA SER A 317 -6.81 -7.29 20.59
C SER A 317 -8.18 -6.82 21.00
N LEU A 318 -8.77 -5.94 20.21
CA LEU A 318 -10.18 -5.61 20.32
C LEU A 318 -11.04 -6.58 19.53
N ASN A 319 -12.22 -6.93 20.04
CA ASN A 319 -13.25 -7.62 19.28
C ASN A 319 -14.03 -6.60 18.46
N ILE A 320 -13.93 -6.66 17.13
CA ILE A 320 -14.54 -5.68 16.22
C ILE A 320 -16.06 -5.61 16.43
N ALA A 321 -16.73 -6.75 16.60
CA ALA A 321 -18.18 -6.79 16.75
C ALA A 321 -18.65 -6.06 18.01
N ASN A 322 -18.02 -6.35 19.15
CA ASN A 322 -18.35 -5.72 20.44
C ASN A 322 -17.90 -4.25 20.48
N THR A 323 -16.83 -3.90 19.76
CA THR A 323 -16.35 -2.52 19.66
C THR A 323 -17.34 -1.66 18.86
N MET A 324 -17.87 -2.20 17.76
CA MET A 324 -18.89 -1.53 16.95
C MET A 324 -20.25 -1.39 17.66
N GLU A 325 -20.44 -2.06 18.81
CA GLU A 325 -21.61 -1.89 19.69
C GLU A 325 -21.36 -0.91 20.83
N SER A 326 -20.11 -0.45 21.01
CA SER A 326 -19.77 0.52 22.04
C SER A 326 -20.39 1.89 21.73
N SER A 327 -20.96 2.53 22.75
CA SER A 327 -21.39 3.92 22.68
C SER A 327 -20.21 4.91 22.60
N ASN A 328 -19.00 4.47 22.93
CA ASN A 328 -17.79 5.29 22.86
C ASN A 328 -16.56 4.43 22.50
N VAL A 329 -16.31 4.29 21.21
CA VAL A 329 -15.16 3.56 20.67
C VAL A 329 -13.83 4.21 21.10
N GLY A 330 -13.76 5.54 21.15
CA GLY A 330 -12.56 6.26 21.56
C GLY A 330 -12.10 5.88 22.97
N ARG A 331 -13.04 5.71 23.92
CA ARG A 331 -12.75 5.23 25.27
C ARG A 331 -12.27 3.78 25.29
N THR A 332 -12.88 2.89 24.50
CA THR A 332 -12.45 1.49 24.39
C THR A 332 -10.99 1.40 23.90
N VAL A 333 -10.65 2.15 22.85
CA VAL A 333 -9.27 2.20 22.33
C VAL A 333 -8.32 2.81 23.37
N GLU A 334 -8.72 3.90 24.03
CA GLU A 334 -7.91 4.55 25.05
C GLU A 334 -7.55 3.59 26.20
N ILE A 335 -8.53 2.87 26.74
CA ILE A 335 -8.30 1.92 27.83
C ILE A 335 -7.37 0.78 27.38
N ALA A 336 -7.55 0.26 26.16
CA ALA A 336 -6.69 -0.78 25.62
C ALA A 336 -5.24 -0.31 25.45
N ILE A 337 -5.02 0.87 24.85
CA ILE A 337 -3.68 1.44 24.66
C ILE A 337 -3.00 1.70 26.01
N ARG A 338 -3.71 2.28 26.98
CA ARG A 338 -3.16 2.48 28.34
C ARG A 338 -2.82 1.16 29.02
N SER A 339 -3.64 0.12 28.82
CA SER A 339 -3.41 -1.22 29.39
C SER A 339 -2.14 -1.86 28.84
N LEU A 340 -1.96 -1.80 27.51
CA LEU A 340 -0.76 -2.30 26.85
C LEU A 340 0.48 -1.48 27.22
N THR A 341 0.31 -0.16 27.37
CA THR A 341 1.38 0.72 27.85
C THR A 341 1.81 0.34 29.26
N ALA A 342 0.86 0.04 30.15
CA ALA A 342 1.17 -0.44 31.50
C ALA A 342 1.96 -1.76 31.46
N VAL A 343 1.62 -2.70 30.56
CA VAL A 343 2.41 -3.92 30.36
C VAL A 343 3.85 -3.60 29.95
N SER A 344 4.05 -2.67 29.00
CA SER A 344 5.39 -2.22 28.61
C SER A 344 6.15 -1.64 29.81
N ASP A 345 5.53 -0.74 30.56
CA ASP A 345 6.19 -0.03 31.67
C ASP A 345 6.61 -0.96 32.82
N ILE A 346 5.79 -1.97 33.16
CA ILE A 346 6.10 -2.91 34.25
C ILE A 346 7.03 -4.05 33.83
N SER A 347 7.22 -4.29 32.53
CA SER A 347 8.01 -5.41 32.03
C SER A 347 9.51 -5.10 32.09
N GLN A 348 10.26 -5.93 32.84
CA GLN A 348 11.70 -5.76 33.04
C GLN A 348 12.47 -7.04 32.75
N ILE A 349 12.88 -7.21 31.48
CA ILE A 349 13.58 -8.42 31.01
C ILE A 349 15.11 -8.27 31.22
N HIS A 350 15.55 -8.32 32.47
CA HIS A 350 16.97 -8.11 32.83
C HIS A 350 17.93 -9.19 32.29
N SER A 351 17.41 -10.36 31.93
CA SER A 351 18.23 -11.44 31.34
C SER A 351 18.77 -11.09 29.95
N VAL A 352 18.17 -10.11 29.26
CA VAL A 352 18.62 -9.62 27.96
C VAL A 352 18.54 -8.09 27.95
N SER A 353 19.66 -7.44 28.20
CA SER A 353 19.71 -6.00 28.46
C SER A 353 19.29 -5.14 27.25
N SER A 354 19.55 -5.59 26.02
CA SER A 354 19.11 -4.91 24.79
C SER A 354 17.58 -4.89 24.63
N ILE A 355 16.90 -5.98 25.03
CA ILE A 355 15.42 -6.07 25.06
C ILE A 355 14.85 -5.10 26.11
N PHE A 356 15.41 -5.10 27.31
CA PHE A 356 15.00 -4.17 28.36
C PHE A 356 15.20 -2.71 27.94
N ASN A 357 16.35 -2.40 27.35
CA ASN A 357 16.66 -1.05 26.84
C ASN A 357 15.74 -0.64 25.69
N GLY A 358 15.45 -1.56 24.75
CA GLY A 358 14.52 -1.35 23.65
C GLY A 358 13.13 -0.97 24.15
N ASN A 359 12.53 -1.82 25.00
CA ASN A 359 11.21 -1.58 25.60
C ASN A 359 11.15 -0.24 26.37
N LYS A 360 12.18 0.07 27.17
CA LYS A 360 12.24 1.32 27.96
C LYS A 360 12.34 2.58 27.09
N LYS A 361 12.92 2.46 25.88
CA LYS A 361 13.09 3.59 24.95
C LYS A 361 11.89 3.77 24.03
N SER A 362 11.34 2.68 23.51
CA SER A 362 10.27 2.72 22.51
C SER A 362 8.88 2.81 23.14
N HIS A 363 8.68 2.20 24.32
CA HIS A 363 7.34 1.97 24.88
C HIS A 363 6.38 1.36 23.85
N ALA A 364 6.91 0.56 22.92
CA ALA A 364 6.16 0.03 21.79
C ALA A 364 5.14 -1.01 22.26
N ILE A 365 3.96 -0.95 21.64
CA ILE A 365 2.83 -1.84 21.92
C ILE A 365 2.24 -2.35 20.60
N GLY A 366 1.41 -3.39 20.65
CA GLY A 366 0.66 -3.86 19.50
C GLY A 366 -0.81 -4.10 19.83
N LEU A 367 -1.64 -3.10 19.58
CA LEU A 367 -3.09 -3.22 19.60
C LEU A 367 -3.56 -3.95 18.34
N GLY A 368 -4.05 -5.16 18.54
CA GLY A 368 -4.61 -6.02 17.52
C GLY A 368 -6.12 -5.84 17.35
N GLN A 369 -6.66 -6.49 16.32
CA GLN A 369 -8.10 -6.61 16.09
C GLN A 369 -8.42 -8.09 15.84
N MET A 370 -9.63 -8.50 16.22
CA MET A 370 -10.16 -9.82 15.92
C MET A 370 -11.65 -9.76 15.67
N ASN A 371 -12.21 -10.86 15.23
CA ASN A 371 -13.64 -11.02 14.94
C ASN A 371 -14.16 -10.29 13.70
N LEU A 372 -13.29 -9.97 12.72
CA LEU A 372 -13.74 -9.25 11.51
C LEU A 372 -14.79 -10.09 10.77
N HIS A 373 -14.47 -11.35 10.47
CA HIS A 373 -15.37 -12.20 9.71
C HIS A 373 -16.68 -12.47 10.48
N GLY A 374 -16.61 -12.67 11.79
CA GLY A 374 -17.79 -12.81 12.64
C GLY A 374 -18.71 -11.59 12.61
N TYR A 375 -18.14 -10.38 12.67
CA TYR A 375 -18.90 -9.14 12.53
C TYR A 375 -19.54 -9.01 11.14
N LEU A 376 -18.75 -9.20 10.08
CA LEU A 376 -19.24 -9.11 8.70
C LEU A 376 -20.38 -10.12 8.46
N ALA A 377 -20.23 -11.36 8.93
CA ALA A 377 -21.26 -12.39 8.81
C ALA A 377 -22.55 -12.00 9.55
N ARG A 378 -22.44 -11.48 10.78
CA ARG A 378 -23.58 -10.99 11.57
C ARG A 378 -24.35 -9.89 10.85
N GLU A 379 -23.63 -8.94 10.25
CA GLU A 379 -24.21 -7.85 9.47
C GLU A 379 -24.53 -8.26 8.02
N LYS A 380 -24.44 -9.55 7.68
CA LYS A 380 -24.72 -10.17 6.38
C LYS A 380 -23.91 -9.58 5.21
N ILE A 381 -22.64 -9.27 5.46
CA ILE A 381 -21.67 -8.79 4.46
C ILE A 381 -20.70 -9.93 4.14
N TYR A 382 -20.54 -10.24 2.86
CA TYR A 382 -19.60 -11.26 2.42
C TYR A 382 -18.16 -10.79 2.60
N TYR A 383 -17.29 -11.66 3.13
CA TYR A 383 -15.87 -11.38 3.25
C TYR A 383 -15.24 -11.16 1.86
N GLY A 384 -14.44 -10.10 1.72
CA GLY A 384 -13.80 -9.70 0.46
C GLY A 384 -14.72 -9.02 -0.54
N SER A 385 -15.98 -8.74 -0.18
CA SER A 385 -16.84 -7.82 -0.94
C SER A 385 -16.32 -6.38 -0.87
N PRO A 386 -16.67 -5.49 -1.82
CA PRO A 386 -16.35 -4.07 -1.73
C PRO A 386 -16.76 -3.43 -0.41
N GLU A 387 -17.93 -3.80 0.13
CA GLU A 387 -18.41 -3.33 1.44
C GLU A 387 -17.52 -3.79 2.58
N SER A 388 -17.04 -5.04 2.55
CA SER A 388 -16.14 -5.55 3.59
C SER A 388 -14.79 -4.82 3.58
N ILE A 389 -14.26 -4.54 2.38
CA ILE A 389 -12.99 -3.81 2.19
C ILE A 389 -13.16 -2.37 2.69
N GLU A 390 -14.23 -1.68 2.28
CA GLU A 390 -14.51 -0.31 2.72
C GLU A 390 -14.75 -0.22 4.24
N PHE A 391 -15.53 -1.15 4.80
CA PHE A 391 -15.72 -1.22 6.25
C PHE A 391 -14.39 -1.40 6.99
N THR A 392 -13.57 -2.35 6.54
CA THR A 392 -12.26 -2.63 7.16
C THR A 392 -11.38 -1.39 7.14
N ASN A 393 -11.26 -0.75 5.98
CA ASN A 393 -10.53 0.50 5.80
C ASN A 393 -10.99 1.58 6.81
N LEU A 394 -12.29 1.89 6.84
CA LEU A 394 -12.81 2.96 7.71
C LEU A 394 -12.78 2.62 9.20
N TYR A 395 -12.95 1.34 9.55
CA TYR A 395 -12.80 0.88 10.92
C TYR A 395 -11.36 1.11 11.41
N PHE A 396 -10.36 0.65 10.65
CA PHE A 396 -8.96 0.84 11.02
C PHE A 396 -8.51 2.31 10.98
N TYR A 397 -9.06 3.12 10.08
CA TYR A 397 -8.89 4.57 10.07
C TYR A 397 -9.31 5.20 11.42
N MET A 398 -10.49 4.83 11.93
CA MET A 398 -11.01 5.31 13.22
C MET A 398 -10.17 4.81 14.41
N ILE A 399 -9.82 3.52 14.43
CA ILE A 399 -9.00 2.95 15.52
C ILE A 399 -7.63 3.65 15.58
N THR A 400 -7.01 3.90 14.42
CA THR A 400 -5.70 4.56 14.32
C THR A 400 -5.75 5.99 14.88
N TYR A 401 -6.79 6.76 14.56
CA TYR A 401 -7.00 8.09 15.13
C TYR A 401 -7.00 8.05 16.66
N HIS A 402 -7.82 7.18 17.25
CA HIS A 402 -7.94 7.09 18.70
C HIS A 402 -6.69 6.52 19.37
N ALA A 403 -5.96 5.61 18.71
CA ALA A 403 -4.70 5.09 19.22
C ALA A 403 -3.62 6.19 19.30
N ILE A 404 -3.46 6.97 18.23
CA ILE A 404 -2.50 8.09 18.18
C ILE A 404 -2.90 9.17 19.17
N ARG A 405 -4.19 9.53 19.23
CA ARG A 405 -4.71 10.47 20.22
C ARG A 405 -4.39 10.02 21.64
N THR A 406 -4.56 8.73 21.96
CA THR A 406 -4.25 8.21 23.30
C THR A 406 -2.76 8.27 23.61
N SER A 407 -1.89 7.88 22.66
CA SER A 407 -0.44 7.98 22.85
C SER A 407 0.04 9.42 22.98
N ASN A 408 -0.61 10.37 22.31
CA ASN A 408 -0.38 11.80 22.50
C ASN A 408 -0.81 12.29 23.89
N LEU A 409 -1.99 11.87 24.36
CA LEU A 409 -2.46 12.17 25.73
C LEU A 409 -1.49 11.61 26.78
N LEU A 410 -1.03 10.37 26.62
CA LEU A 410 -0.01 9.77 27.48
C LEU A 410 1.29 10.59 27.48
N ALA A 411 1.70 11.12 26.33
CA ALA A 411 2.89 11.96 26.24
C ALA A 411 2.74 13.28 26.99
N ILE A 412 1.55 13.88 26.94
CA ILE A 412 1.19 15.09 27.67
C ILE A 412 1.18 14.82 29.18
N GLU A 413 0.41 13.81 29.61
CA GLU A 413 0.23 13.45 31.02
C GLU A 413 1.54 13.09 31.72
N ARG A 414 2.43 12.40 31.00
CA ARG A 414 3.71 11.93 31.55
C ARG A 414 4.87 12.86 31.24
N ASN A 415 4.62 13.93 30.48
CA ASN A 415 5.63 14.85 29.95
C ASN A 415 6.84 14.11 29.32
N LYS A 416 6.56 13.05 28.56
CA LYS A 416 7.59 12.16 28.00
C LYS A 416 7.16 11.62 26.64
N LYS A 417 8.12 11.58 25.72
CA LYS A 417 7.96 11.03 24.37
C LYS A 417 8.83 9.78 24.23
N PHE A 418 8.53 8.90 23.28
CA PHE A 418 9.44 7.80 22.95
C PHE A 418 10.80 8.34 22.45
N TRP A 419 11.85 7.55 22.65
CA TRP A 419 13.20 7.94 22.26
C TRP A 419 13.32 8.09 20.73
N GLY A 420 13.87 9.21 20.27
CA GLY A 420 14.02 9.47 18.83
C GLY A 420 12.77 10.05 18.14
N PHE A 421 11.71 10.40 18.89
CA PHE A 421 10.50 11.03 18.35
C PHE A 421 10.79 12.17 17.36
N ALA A 422 11.75 13.06 17.67
CA ALA A 422 12.08 14.21 16.84
C ALA A 422 12.51 13.86 15.40
N LYS A 423 12.99 12.64 15.16
CA LYS A 423 13.39 12.15 13.82
C LYS A 423 12.27 11.39 13.09
N SER A 424 11.15 11.14 13.75
CA SER A 424 10.03 10.38 13.18
C SER A 424 9.20 11.20 12.20
N SER A 425 8.48 10.52 11.31
CA SER A 425 7.49 11.16 10.43
C SER A 425 6.29 11.73 11.19
N TYR A 426 6.06 11.30 12.45
CA TYR A 426 5.11 11.94 13.36
C TYR A 426 5.55 13.36 13.72
N ALA A 427 6.84 13.59 13.97
CA ALA A 427 7.36 14.91 14.32
C ALA A 427 7.37 15.87 13.12
N SER A 428 7.70 15.37 11.92
CA SER A 428 7.64 16.20 10.70
C SER A 428 6.21 16.50 10.25
N GLY A 429 5.26 15.62 10.58
CA GLY A 429 3.87 15.67 10.12
C GLY A 429 3.61 14.82 8.88
N GLN A 430 4.65 14.27 8.25
CA GLN A 430 4.53 13.47 7.02
C GLN A 430 3.56 12.29 7.20
N TYR A 431 3.54 11.67 8.39
CA TYR A 431 2.61 10.58 8.70
C TYR A 431 1.14 10.96 8.51
N PHE A 432 0.78 12.20 8.82
CA PHE A 432 -0.60 12.68 8.86
C PHE A 432 -1.12 13.13 7.50
N LEU A 433 -0.27 13.32 6.49
CA LEU A 433 -0.69 13.78 5.16
C LEU A 433 -1.79 12.90 4.59
N LYS A 434 -1.66 11.56 4.66
CA LYS A 434 -2.69 10.64 4.17
C LYS A 434 -4.07 10.81 4.82
N TYR A 435 -4.13 11.34 6.03
CA TYR A 435 -5.38 11.55 6.77
C TYR A 435 -5.93 12.97 6.66
N THR A 436 -5.08 13.94 6.37
CA THR A 436 -5.44 15.37 6.31
C THR A 436 -5.73 15.85 4.88
N THR A 437 -5.21 15.17 3.85
CA THR A 437 -5.31 15.63 2.45
C THR A 437 -6.47 15.02 1.66
N GLN A 438 -7.05 13.91 2.12
CA GLN A 438 -8.18 13.26 1.46
C GLN A 438 -9.33 12.97 2.43
N ILE A 439 -10.55 12.94 1.91
CA ILE A 439 -11.75 12.74 2.73
C ILE A 439 -12.00 11.24 2.93
N TRP A 440 -12.05 10.81 4.18
CA TRP A 440 -12.36 9.44 4.56
C TRP A 440 -13.82 9.32 5.00
N LYS A 441 -14.70 8.97 4.08
CA LYS A 441 -16.14 8.80 4.34
C LYS A 441 -16.67 7.52 3.67
N PRO A 442 -17.70 6.86 4.23
CA PRO A 442 -18.35 5.72 3.59
C PRO A 442 -19.01 6.13 2.27
N LYS A 443 -18.56 5.51 1.17
CA LYS A 443 -19.16 5.58 -0.16
C LYS A 443 -20.38 4.68 -0.25
N ASN A 444 -20.33 3.48 0.33
CA ASN A 444 -21.47 2.58 0.36
C ASN A 444 -22.47 2.95 1.48
N ASN A 445 -23.76 3.01 1.13
CA ASN A 445 -24.84 3.33 2.08
C ASN A 445 -24.96 2.32 3.22
N ARG A 446 -24.65 1.05 2.97
CA ARG A 446 -24.67 -0.01 3.98
C ARG A 446 -23.52 0.16 4.98
N VAL A 447 -22.32 0.47 4.52
CA VAL A 447 -21.20 0.77 5.42
C VAL A 447 -21.51 2.02 6.24
N ARG A 448 -22.09 3.06 5.62
CA ARG A 448 -22.57 4.25 6.34
C ARG A 448 -23.57 3.91 7.45
N SER A 449 -24.53 3.02 7.18
CA SER A 449 -25.54 2.65 8.17
C SER A 449 -24.94 1.87 9.35
N LEU A 450 -23.88 1.08 9.14
CA LEU A 450 -23.18 0.38 10.23
C LEU A 450 -22.60 1.36 11.27
N PHE A 451 -21.91 2.41 10.83
CA PHE A 451 -21.37 3.43 11.73
C PHE A 451 -22.49 4.28 12.36
N ASN A 452 -23.54 4.61 11.60
CA ASN A 452 -24.67 5.41 12.10
C ASN A 452 -25.52 4.68 13.14
N LYS A 453 -25.65 3.34 13.05
CA LYS A 453 -26.50 2.52 13.95
C LYS A 453 -26.22 2.79 15.43
N ASN A 454 -24.94 2.90 15.80
CA ASN A 454 -24.50 3.20 17.17
C ASN A 454 -23.90 4.62 17.30
N LYS A 455 -24.22 5.52 16.35
CA LYS A 455 -23.73 6.91 16.32
C LYS A 455 -22.20 7.00 16.45
N ILE A 456 -21.49 6.08 15.82
CA ILE A 456 -20.02 6.05 15.83
C ILE A 456 -19.52 7.18 14.94
N HIS A 457 -18.79 8.09 15.55
CA HIS A 457 -18.18 9.23 14.87
C HIS A 457 -16.90 8.79 14.14
N LEU A 458 -16.89 8.94 12.82
CA LEU A 458 -15.67 8.79 12.03
C LEU A 458 -14.87 10.11 12.09
N PRO A 459 -13.58 10.07 12.46
CA PRO A 459 -12.76 11.28 12.55
C PRO A 459 -12.77 12.08 11.26
N THR A 460 -12.93 13.39 11.38
CA THR A 460 -12.88 14.34 10.26
C THR A 460 -11.43 14.75 9.95
N GLN A 461 -11.21 15.35 8.78
CA GLN A 461 -9.90 15.88 8.42
C GLN A 461 -9.43 16.97 9.39
N GLU A 462 -10.34 17.79 9.90
CA GLU A 462 -9.99 18.87 10.83
C GLU A 462 -9.55 18.31 12.19
N GLU A 463 -10.24 17.28 12.68
CA GLU A 463 -9.79 16.54 13.87
C GLU A 463 -8.41 15.90 13.70
N TRP A 464 -8.11 15.37 12.51
CA TRP A 464 -6.77 14.88 12.19
C TRP A 464 -5.71 15.99 12.16
N LYS A 465 -6.02 17.17 11.61
CA LYS A 465 -5.11 18.32 11.65
C LYS A 465 -4.87 18.82 13.07
N ASP A 466 -5.90 18.82 13.90
CA ASP A 466 -5.77 19.21 15.31
C ASP A 466 -4.94 18.19 16.10
N LEU A 467 -5.14 16.89 15.83
CA LEU A 467 -4.29 15.84 16.37
C LEU A 467 -2.84 15.98 15.89
N GLU A 468 -2.60 16.27 14.60
CA GLU A 468 -1.26 16.54 14.07
C GLU A 468 -0.58 17.70 14.81
N LYS A 469 -1.28 18.84 14.99
CA LYS A 469 -0.77 19.99 15.75
C LYS A 469 -0.38 19.58 17.17
N SER A 470 -1.24 18.81 17.84
CA SER A 470 -0.99 18.31 19.19
C SER A 470 0.19 17.35 19.25
N VAL A 471 0.34 16.44 18.28
CA VAL A 471 1.45 15.50 18.19
C VAL A 471 2.77 16.20 17.91
N LYS A 472 2.78 17.19 17.00
CA LYS A 472 3.99 17.99 16.76
C LYS A 472 4.46 18.71 18.03
N LYS A 473 3.52 19.28 18.81
CA LYS A 473 3.82 19.98 20.06
C LYS A 473 4.25 19.02 21.17
N TYR A 474 3.42 18.05 21.51
CA TYR A 474 3.56 17.23 22.72
C TYR A 474 4.12 15.81 22.48
N GLY A 475 4.20 15.37 21.23
CA GLY A 475 4.74 14.06 20.85
C GLY A 475 3.84 12.87 21.17
N LEU A 476 4.43 11.68 21.07
CA LEU A 476 3.78 10.39 21.36
C LEU A 476 4.59 9.64 22.42
N TYR A 477 3.89 8.96 23.33
CA TYR A 477 4.54 8.16 24.38
C TYR A 477 5.07 6.84 23.83
N ASN A 478 4.25 6.18 23.00
CA ASN A 478 4.56 4.89 22.36
C ASN A 478 5.11 5.13 20.94
N GLN A 479 6.20 4.43 20.60
CA GLN A 479 6.81 4.46 19.27
C GLN A 479 5.92 3.77 18.22
N ASN A 480 5.36 2.62 18.57
CA ASN A 480 4.46 1.84 17.73
C ASN A 480 3.20 1.47 18.51
N LEU A 481 2.07 1.36 17.80
CA LEU A 481 0.73 1.27 18.41
C LEU A 481 -0.06 0.03 18.01
N GLN A 482 -0.08 -0.33 16.73
CA GLN A 482 -0.93 -1.39 16.20
C GLN A 482 -0.09 -2.50 15.57
N ALA A 483 -0.47 -3.74 15.84
CA ALA A 483 0.04 -4.95 15.18
C ALA A 483 -1.06 -6.01 15.24
N ILE A 484 -1.32 -6.71 14.14
CA ILE A 484 -2.46 -7.64 14.05
C ILE A 484 -1.94 -9.08 14.06
N PRO A 485 -1.80 -9.72 15.24
CA PRO A 485 -1.36 -11.10 15.35
C PRO A 485 -2.47 -12.09 14.96
N PRO A 486 -2.14 -13.39 14.79
CA PRO A 486 -3.14 -14.43 14.86
C PRO A 486 -3.65 -14.51 16.32
N THR A 487 -4.97 -14.61 16.50
CA THR A 487 -5.53 -14.83 17.84
C THR A 487 -5.76 -16.31 18.05
N GLY A 488 -4.82 -16.96 18.73
CA GLY A 488 -4.89 -18.37 19.10
C GLY A 488 -5.99 -18.64 20.14
N SER A 489 -5.69 -19.37 21.20
CA SER A 489 -6.73 -19.85 22.13
C SER A 489 -7.56 -18.76 22.86
N ILE A 490 -7.11 -17.52 22.87
CA ILE A 490 -7.88 -16.39 23.42
C ILE A 490 -9.13 -16.07 22.59
N SER A 491 -9.17 -16.41 21.30
CA SER A 491 -10.35 -16.20 20.46
C SER A 491 -11.54 -17.06 20.90
N TYR A 492 -11.29 -18.29 21.36
CA TYR A 492 -12.33 -19.13 21.94
C TYR A 492 -12.94 -18.54 23.21
N ILE A 493 -12.11 -17.91 24.04
CA ILE A 493 -12.54 -17.33 25.33
C ILE A 493 -13.32 -16.05 25.07
N ASN A 494 -12.83 -15.19 24.18
CA ASN A 494 -13.50 -13.96 23.79
C ASN A 494 -14.71 -14.20 22.86
N HIS A 495 -14.89 -15.42 22.36
CA HIS A 495 -15.88 -15.81 21.37
C HIS A 495 -15.78 -14.99 20.08
N SER A 496 -14.59 -15.01 19.47
CA SER A 496 -14.27 -14.30 18.25
C SER A 496 -13.77 -15.24 17.15
N THR A 497 -14.00 -14.85 15.90
CA THR A 497 -13.26 -15.38 14.75
C THR A 497 -11.81 -14.88 14.81
N SER A 498 -10.85 -15.74 14.44
CA SER A 498 -9.42 -15.44 14.63
C SER A 498 -8.97 -14.26 13.77
N SER A 499 -8.33 -13.27 14.39
CA SER A 499 -7.75 -12.10 13.72
C SER A 499 -8.76 -11.43 12.77
N ILE A 500 -8.28 -10.90 11.64
CA ILE A 500 -9.12 -10.32 10.60
C ILE A 500 -9.32 -11.25 9.39
N HIS A 501 -8.70 -12.44 9.36
CA HIS A 501 -8.88 -13.39 8.26
C HIS A 501 -10.21 -14.15 8.35
N PRO A 502 -10.65 -14.84 7.28
CA PRO A 502 -11.85 -15.67 7.32
C PRO A 502 -11.76 -16.83 8.32
N ILE A 503 -12.90 -17.43 8.62
CA ILE A 503 -12.94 -18.64 9.44
C ILE A 503 -12.35 -19.79 8.63
N VAL A 504 -11.57 -20.64 9.28
CA VAL A 504 -11.04 -21.85 8.65
C VAL A 504 -12.13 -22.90 8.40
N SER A 505 -13.24 -22.79 9.15
CA SER A 505 -14.34 -23.75 9.19
C SER A 505 -15.54 -23.23 9.99
N ARG A 506 -16.75 -23.65 9.64
CA ARG A 506 -18.00 -23.36 10.39
C ARG A 506 -18.01 -24.02 11.76
N ILE A 507 -17.49 -25.25 11.83
CA ILE A 507 -17.22 -26.00 13.05
C ILE A 507 -15.76 -26.40 12.99
N GLU A 508 -14.96 -26.03 14.00
CA GLU A 508 -13.49 -26.08 14.02
C GLU A 508 -12.82 -27.46 14.02
N ILE A 509 -13.51 -28.43 13.42
CA ILE A 509 -13.10 -29.81 13.23
C ILE A 509 -13.19 -30.19 11.73
N ARG A 510 -13.90 -29.42 10.88
CA ARG A 510 -14.14 -29.72 9.45
C ARG A 510 -13.69 -28.55 8.53
N LYS A 511 -12.76 -28.77 7.61
CA LYS A 511 -12.01 -27.73 6.87
C LYS A 511 -12.66 -27.32 5.53
N GLU A 512 -13.46 -26.24 5.42
CA GLU A 512 -13.95 -25.81 4.09
C GLU A 512 -14.11 -24.28 3.81
N ASP A 513 -14.12 -23.32 4.75
CA ASP A 513 -14.58 -21.94 4.40
C ASP A 513 -13.49 -20.96 3.88
N ALA A 514 -12.35 -20.77 4.57
CA ALA A 514 -11.31 -19.83 4.11
C ALA A 514 -10.70 -20.22 2.75
N TYR A 515 -10.67 -21.52 2.47
CA TYR A 515 -10.23 -22.12 1.21
C TYR A 515 -11.15 -21.78 0.03
N GLU A 516 -12.45 -21.55 0.27
CA GLU A 516 -13.42 -21.13 -0.75
C GLU A 516 -13.33 -19.64 -1.07
N ILE A 517 -13.05 -18.80 -0.07
CA ILE A 517 -12.85 -17.35 -0.27
C ILE A 517 -11.63 -17.08 -1.14
N GLY A 518 -10.57 -17.86 -0.92
CA GLY A 518 -9.33 -17.81 -1.69
C GLY A 518 -8.42 -16.62 -1.34
N PRO A 519 -7.14 -16.68 -1.78
CA PRO A 519 -6.09 -15.79 -1.31
C PRO A 519 -6.30 -14.32 -1.71
N LYS A 520 -6.86 -14.06 -2.90
CA LYS A 520 -7.00 -12.70 -3.44
C LYS A 520 -7.85 -11.80 -2.53
N LYS A 521 -9.03 -12.28 -2.13
CA LYS A 521 -9.95 -11.54 -1.25
C LYS A 521 -9.38 -11.32 0.15
N ILE A 522 -8.60 -12.29 0.65
CA ILE A 522 -7.91 -12.16 1.93
C ILE A 522 -6.85 -11.06 1.83
N ILE A 523 -6.03 -11.07 0.78
CA ILE A 523 -5.03 -10.03 0.50
C ILE A 523 -5.68 -8.65 0.40
N ASP A 524 -6.82 -8.52 -0.31
CA ASP A 524 -7.51 -7.23 -0.48
C ASP A 524 -8.00 -6.65 0.86
N VAL A 525 -8.55 -7.48 1.74
CA VAL A 525 -8.99 -7.04 3.08
C VAL A 525 -7.79 -6.66 3.96
N TYR A 526 -6.70 -7.43 3.89
CA TYR A 526 -5.47 -7.11 4.64
C TYR A 526 -4.85 -5.80 4.14
N ALA A 527 -4.79 -5.59 2.82
CA ALA A 527 -4.27 -4.35 2.23
C ALA A 527 -5.06 -3.11 2.69
N ALA A 528 -6.39 -3.23 2.82
CA ALA A 528 -7.22 -2.15 3.38
C ALA A 528 -6.87 -1.80 4.83
N ALA A 529 -6.47 -2.79 5.64
CA ALA A 529 -6.01 -2.55 7.01
C ALA A 529 -4.57 -2.02 7.06
N THR A 530 -3.67 -2.55 6.22
CA THR A 530 -2.23 -2.19 6.18
C THR A 530 -2.00 -0.69 6.00
N GLN A 531 -2.89 0.02 5.30
CA GLN A 531 -2.78 1.48 5.12
C GLN A 531 -2.77 2.27 6.44
N HIS A 532 -3.20 1.68 7.55
CA HIS A 532 -3.41 2.36 8.81
C HIS A 532 -2.56 1.80 9.97
N ILE A 533 -2.14 0.55 9.87
CA ILE A 533 -1.35 -0.14 10.89
C ILE A 533 0.13 0.25 10.73
N ASP A 534 0.75 0.67 11.82
CA ASP A 534 2.14 1.18 11.84
C ASP A 534 3.21 0.08 12.02
N GLN A 535 2.79 -1.17 12.22
CA GLN A 535 3.64 -2.37 12.18
C GLN A 535 3.12 -3.32 11.07
N GLY A 536 2.81 -4.58 11.39
CA GLY A 536 2.37 -5.58 10.43
C GLY A 536 1.12 -6.34 10.85
N LEU A 537 0.71 -7.26 9.96
CA LEU A 537 -0.40 -8.17 10.14
C LEU A 537 0.05 -9.58 9.75
N SER A 538 -0.25 -10.58 10.57
CA SER A 538 -0.01 -11.96 10.22
C SER A 538 -1.02 -12.42 9.16
N LEU A 539 -0.55 -12.53 7.91
CA LEU A 539 -1.34 -12.93 6.76
C LEU A 539 -1.09 -14.39 6.40
N THR A 540 -2.10 -15.24 6.61
CA THR A 540 -2.10 -16.63 6.14
C THR A 540 -2.93 -16.75 4.87
N LEU A 541 -2.37 -17.38 3.84
CA LEU A 541 -3.06 -17.70 2.61
C LEU A 541 -3.51 -19.16 2.64
N PHE A 542 -4.79 -19.39 2.35
CA PHE A 542 -5.41 -20.72 2.37
C PHE A 542 -5.57 -21.22 0.93
N PHE A 543 -5.00 -22.38 0.65
CA PHE A 543 -5.02 -23.02 -0.65
C PHE A 543 -5.55 -24.44 -0.57
N LYS A 544 -6.27 -24.88 -1.60
CA LYS A 544 -6.67 -26.29 -1.75
C LYS A 544 -5.45 -27.16 -2.05
N ASP A 545 -5.56 -28.46 -1.82
CA ASP A 545 -4.50 -29.46 -2.02
C ASP A 545 -4.04 -29.58 -3.49
N ASN A 546 -4.86 -29.17 -4.45
CA ASN A 546 -4.52 -29.11 -5.87
C ASN A 546 -3.75 -27.85 -6.32
N VAL A 547 -3.33 -26.99 -5.39
CA VAL A 547 -2.59 -25.75 -5.70
C VAL A 547 -1.21 -26.06 -6.27
N THR A 548 -0.76 -25.26 -7.23
CA THR A 548 0.63 -25.33 -7.73
C THR A 548 1.53 -24.31 -7.06
N THR A 549 2.84 -24.55 -7.06
CA THR A 549 3.84 -23.55 -6.61
C THR A 549 3.74 -22.23 -7.41
N ARG A 550 3.28 -22.29 -8.66
CA ARG A 550 3.00 -21.12 -9.49
C ARG A 550 1.84 -20.30 -8.95
N ASP A 551 0.79 -20.93 -8.42
CA ASP A 551 -0.36 -20.23 -7.85
C ASP A 551 0.00 -19.55 -6.52
N ILE A 552 0.82 -20.21 -5.70
CA ILE A 552 1.43 -19.62 -4.49
C ILE A 552 2.24 -18.37 -4.88
N ASN A 553 3.15 -18.48 -5.86
CA ASN A 553 3.94 -17.35 -6.35
C ASN A 553 3.07 -16.21 -6.90
N LYS A 554 2.01 -16.50 -7.65
CA LYS A 554 1.07 -15.47 -8.11
C LYS A 554 0.40 -14.73 -6.95
N ALA A 555 0.01 -15.44 -5.89
CA ALA A 555 -0.60 -14.82 -4.72
C ALA A 555 0.40 -13.92 -3.97
N GLN A 556 1.66 -14.35 -3.83
CA GLN A 556 2.72 -13.53 -3.25
C GLN A 556 2.98 -12.25 -4.07
N ILE A 557 3.08 -12.37 -5.41
CA ILE A 557 3.24 -11.22 -6.31
C ILE A 557 2.05 -10.28 -6.21
N TYR A 558 0.82 -10.81 -6.09
CA TYR A 558 -0.37 -9.99 -5.90
C TYR A 558 -0.34 -9.24 -4.56
N ALA A 559 0.08 -9.90 -3.48
CA ALA A 559 0.26 -9.27 -2.17
C ALA A 559 1.31 -8.15 -2.21
N TRP A 560 2.44 -8.38 -2.88
CA TRP A 560 3.49 -7.37 -3.06
C TRP A 560 3.02 -6.16 -3.89
N LYS A 561 2.31 -6.38 -5.00
CA LYS A 561 1.90 -5.31 -5.92
C LYS A 561 0.81 -4.38 -5.40
N LYS A 562 0.10 -4.73 -4.33
CA LYS A 562 -1.14 -4.05 -3.92
C LYS A 562 -0.93 -2.61 -3.40
N GLU A 563 0.31 -2.09 -3.45
CA GLU A 563 0.69 -0.77 -2.92
C GLU A 563 0.69 0.40 -3.91
N ASP A 564 0.41 0.22 -5.21
CA ASP A 564 0.08 1.36 -6.08
C ASP A 564 -0.95 0.96 -7.14
N GLU A 565 -2.22 1.11 -6.79
CA GLU A 565 -3.32 0.71 -7.68
C GLU A 565 -3.53 1.69 -8.82
N LYS A 566 -3.09 2.95 -8.72
CA LYS A 566 -3.57 3.97 -9.67
C LYS A 566 -2.88 3.89 -11.03
N ASP A 567 -1.58 3.62 -11.05
CA ASP A 567 -0.85 3.40 -12.30
C ASP A 567 -1.38 2.16 -13.04
N LEU A 568 -1.65 1.08 -12.31
CA LEU A 568 -2.19 -0.15 -12.88
C LEU A 568 -3.66 0.00 -13.33
N GLU A 569 -4.48 0.70 -12.55
CA GLU A 569 -5.88 1.02 -12.89
C GLU A 569 -5.94 1.81 -14.20
N VAL A 570 -5.17 2.91 -14.30
CA VAL A 570 -5.15 3.76 -15.49
C VAL A 570 -4.54 3.04 -16.67
N TRP A 571 -3.46 2.28 -16.49
CA TRP A 571 -2.89 1.43 -17.54
C TRP A 571 -3.94 0.46 -18.11
N ASN A 572 -4.67 -0.25 -17.25
CA ASN A 572 -5.70 -1.19 -17.69
C ASN A 572 -6.86 -0.46 -18.40
N HIS A 573 -7.22 0.73 -17.94
CA HIS A 573 -8.27 1.55 -18.57
C HIS A 573 -7.86 2.00 -19.98
N LEU A 574 -6.66 2.58 -20.13
CA LEU A 574 -6.13 3.02 -21.43
C LEU A 574 -5.96 1.85 -22.41
N THR A 575 -5.44 0.71 -21.95
CA THR A 575 -5.25 -0.46 -22.81
C THR A 575 -6.56 -1.15 -23.21
N ALA A 576 -7.58 -1.14 -22.35
CA ALA A 576 -8.91 -1.62 -22.70
C ALA A 576 -9.61 -0.71 -23.72
N ASN A 577 -9.30 0.59 -23.70
CA ASN A 577 -9.92 1.58 -24.57
C ASN A 577 -9.24 1.72 -25.94
N PHE A 578 -8.20 0.94 -26.24
CA PHE A 578 -7.41 1.06 -27.47
C PHE A 578 -8.27 1.03 -28.75
N TRP A 579 -8.00 1.99 -29.64
CA TRP A 579 -8.69 2.13 -30.92
C TRP A 579 -7.76 2.74 -31.99
N LEU A 580 -8.18 2.64 -33.26
CA LEU A 580 -7.48 3.21 -34.41
C LEU A 580 -8.50 3.86 -35.35
N PRO A 581 -8.16 4.98 -36.02
CA PRO A 581 -9.11 5.76 -36.82
C PRO A 581 -9.69 5.02 -38.02
N GLU A 582 -8.96 4.04 -38.58
CA GLU A 582 -9.39 3.27 -39.76
C GLU A 582 -10.68 2.48 -39.53
N LYS A 583 -11.11 2.31 -38.28
CA LYS A 583 -12.33 1.59 -37.93
C LYS A 583 -13.60 2.45 -38.08
N ILE A 584 -13.47 3.76 -38.24
CA ILE A 584 -14.63 4.65 -38.39
C ILE A 584 -14.78 5.03 -39.87
N PRO A 585 -15.91 4.67 -40.53
CA PRO A 585 -16.09 4.93 -41.96
C PRO A 585 -16.44 6.41 -42.21
N LEU A 586 -15.43 7.28 -42.20
CA LEU A 586 -15.57 8.73 -42.41
C LEU A 586 -16.17 9.09 -43.78
N SER A 587 -16.10 8.20 -44.77
CA SER A 587 -16.71 8.40 -46.09
C SER A 587 -18.24 8.55 -46.03
N ASN A 588 -18.89 8.03 -44.99
CA ASN A 588 -20.33 8.19 -44.78
C ASN A 588 -20.74 9.66 -44.53
N ASP A 589 -19.80 10.48 -44.07
CA ASP A 589 -20.05 11.90 -43.82
C ASP A 589 -19.98 12.76 -45.08
N LEU A 590 -19.55 12.23 -46.24
CA LEU A 590 -19.38 13.00 -47.47
C LEU A 590 -20.67 13.67 -47.95
N SER A 591 -21.82 13.02 -47.78
CA SER A 591 -23.13 13.58 -48.15
C SER A 591 -23.46 14.77 -47.26
N SER A 592 -23.31 14.63 -45.94
CA SER A 592 -23.48 15.69 -44.95
C SER A 592 -22.49 16.84 -45.17
N TRP A 593 -21.22 16.53 -45.44
CA TRP A 593 -20.15 17.50 -45.69
C TRP A 593 -20.47 18.43 -46.87
N LYS A 594 -21.03 17.88 -47.95
CA LYS A 594 -21.47 18.66 -49.12
C LYS A 594 -22.63 19.62 -48.82
N THR A 595 -23.39 19.40 -47.74
CA THR A 595 -24.46 20.31 -47.32
C THR A 595 -23.95 21.52 -46.53
N LEU A 596 -22.69 21.51 -46.09
CA LEU A 596 -22.12 22.62 -45.32
C LEU A 596 -21.73 23.78 -46.23
N THR A 597 -22.02 24.99 -45.78
CA THR A 597 -21.58 26.22 -46.42
C THR A 597 -20.05 26.30 -46.46
N LEU A 598 -19.49 27.12 -47.35
CA LEU A 598 -18.04 27.33 -47.43
C LEU A 598 -17.47 27.84 -46.09
N GLN A 599 -18.22 28.67 -45.37
CA GLN A 599 -17.82 29.18 -44.06
C GLN A 599 -17.79 28.07 -43.00
N GLU A 600 -18.81 27.20 -42.95
CA GLU A 600 -18.86 26.05 -42.04
C GLU A 600 -17.74 25.04 -42.33
N ARG A 601 -17.45 24.76 -43.60
CA ARG A 601 -16.33 23.89 -43.99
C ARG A 601 -14.99 24.47 -43.57
N ASN A 602 -14.75 25.76 -43.86
CA ASN A 602 -13.53 26.46 -43.45
C ASN A 602 -13.34 26.46 -41.93
N LEU A 603 -14.41 26.70 -41.16
CA LEU A 603 -14.35 26.63 -39.71
C LEU A 603 -13.99 25.21 -39.23
N THR A 604 -14.65 24.20 -39.78
CA THR A 604 -14.43 22.79 -39.41
C THR A 604 -12.99 22.36 -39.68
N ILE A 605 -12.46 22.72 -40.86
CA ILE A 605 -11.07 22.46 -41.25
C ILE A 605 -10.11 23.10 -40.25
N ARG A 606 -10.27 24.40 -39.98
CA ARG A 606 -9.40 25.16 -39.08
C ARG A 606 -9.40 24.62 -37.64
N ILE A 607 -10.54 24.19 -37.14
CA ILE A 607 -10.64 23.55 -35.82
C ILE A 607 -9.81 22.27 -35.77
N PHE A 608 -10.00 21.36 -36.73
CA PHE A 608 -9.25 20.11 -36.75
C PHE A 608 -7.75 20.34 -36.98
N THR A 609 -7.36 21.39 -37.71
CA THR A 609 -5.95 21.72 -37.90
C THR A 609 -5.33 22.23 -36.60
N GLY A 610 -6.08 23.04 -35.85
CA GLY A 610 -5.68 23.48 -34.52
C GLY A 610 -5.50 22.32 -33.54
N LEU A 611 -6.46 21.39 -33.51
CA LEU A 611 -6.37 20.19 -32.67
C LEU A 611 -5.15 19.34 -33.05
N THR A 612 -4.96 19.07 -34.36
CA THR A 612 -3.82 18.30 -34.86
C THR A 612 -2.48 18.89 -34.40
N LEU A 613 -2.34 20.22 -34.41
CA LEU A 613 -1.11 20.89 -33.96
C LEU A 613 -0.88 20.69 -32.45
N LEU A 614 -1.92 20.78 -31.64
CA LEU A 614 -1.84 20.63 -30.18
C LEU A 614 -1.53 19.17 -29.78
N ASP A 615 -2.19 18.18 -30.40
CA ASP A 615 -1.92 16.76 -30.21
C ASP A 615 -0.49 16.40 -30.64
N THR A 616 -0.02 17.00 -31.74
CA THR A 616 1.36 16.82 -32.20
C THR A 616 2.37 17.39 -31.19
N LEU A 617 2.09 18.56 -30.60
CA LEU A 617 2.92 19.14 -29.54
C LEU A 617 2.96 18.22 -28.32
N GLN A 618 1.80 17.69 -27.91
CA GLN A 618 1.68 16.81 -26.76
C GLN A 618 2.39 15.48 -26.98
N ASN A 619 2.24 14.88 -28.16
CA ASN A 619 2.92 13.67 -28.57
C ASN A 619 4.45 13.82 -28.61
N ILE A 620 4.96 14.83 -29.31
CA ILE A 620 6.39 14.94 -29.64
C ILE A 620 7.20 15.51 -28.46
N ILE A 621 6.60 16.42 -27.69
CA ILE A 621 7.32 17.18 -26.66
C ILE A 621 6.69 16.96 -25.29
N GLY A 622 5.38 17.16 -25.15
CA GLY A 622 4.68 17.13 -23.87
C GLY A 622 4.84 15.82 -23.10
N ALA A 623 4.22 14.75 -23.58
CA ALA A 623 4.26 13.43 -22.94
C ALA A 623 5.70 12.88 -22.81
N PRO A 624 6.60 12.98 -23.81
CA PRO A 624 8.00 12.59 -23.63
C PRO A 624 8.73 13.37 -22.54
N SER A 625 8.47 14.68 -22.41
CA SER A 625 9.07 15.49 -21.34
C SER A 625 8.61 15.03 -19.95
N LEU A 626 7.33 14.66 -19.80
CA LEU A 626 6.78 14.14 -18.56
C LEU A 626 7.30 12.74 -18.23
N MET A 627 7.55 11.92 -19.25
CA MET A 627 8.08 10.56 -19.09
C MET A 627 9.49 10.55 -18.49
N ASN A 628 10.31 11.55 -18.83
CA ASN A 628 11.64 11.72 -18.23
C ASN A 628 11.56 12.00 -16.73
N ASP A 629 10.50 12.68 -16.30
CA ASP A 629 10.27 13.13 -14.92
C ASP A 629 9.41 12.16 -14.09
N ALA A 630 9.06 10.99 -14.64
CA ALA A 630 8.24 9.99 -13.97
C ALA A 630 8.99 9.27 -12.84
N GLU A 631 8.32 9.08 -11.69
CA GLU A 631 8.92 8.50 -10.49
C GLU A 631 9.07 6.98 -10.57
N THR A 632 8.17 6.31 -11.31
CA THR A 632 8.13 4.85 -11.42
C THR A 632 8.15 4.38 -12.87
N ILE A 633 8.60 3.14 -13.09
CA ILE A 633 8.52 2.49 -14.41
C ILE A 633 7.06 2.30 -14.85
N HIS A 634 6.13 2.16 -13.89
CA HIS A 634 4.70 2.03 -14.18
C HIS A 634 4.11 3.35 -14.67
N GLU A 635 4.48 4.48 -14.05
CA GLU A 635 4.13 5.81 -14.54
C GLU A 635 4.71 6.05 -15.94
N LYS A 636 5.96 5.66 -16.19
CA LYS A 636 6.55 5.74 -17.54
C LYS A 636 5.76 4.94 -18.57
N ALA A 637 5.27 3.75 -18.21
CA ALA A 637 4.44 2.95 -19.09
C ALA A 637 3.11 3.65 -19.40
N VAL A 638 2.43 4.19 -18.40
CA VAL A 638 1.18 4.95 -18.59
C VAL A 638 1.41 6.16 -19.48
N ILE A 639 2.44 6.98 -19.21
CA ILE A 639 2.77 8.16 -20.03
C ILE A 639 3.18 7.75 -21.45
N SER A 640 3.86 6.61 -21.64
CA SER A 640 4.17 6.08 -22.97
C SER A 640 2.92 5.67 -23.74
N ASN A 641 1.89 5.18 -23.05
CA ASN A 641 0.60 4.89 -23.67
C ASN A 641 -0.11 6.19 -24.08
N ILE A 642 -0.17 7.18 -23.18
CA ILE A 642 -0.71 8.52 -23.47
C ILE A 642 -0.01 9.08 -24.72
N CYS A 643 1.32 9.11 -24.73
CA CYS A 643 2.12 9.53 -25.88
C CYS A 643 1.70 8.83 -27.17
N PHE A 644 1.48 7.51 -27.16
CA PHE A 644 1.00 6.81 -28.35
C PHE A 644 -0.43 7.23 -28.74
N MET A 645 -1.34 7.40 -27.79
CA MET A 645 -2.72 7.82 -28.06
C MET A 645 -2.78 9.21 -28.68
N GLU A 646 -1.96 10.17 -28.25
CA GLU A 646 -1.82 11.49 -28.89
C GLU A 646 -1.44 11.37 -30.38
N ALA A 647 -0.57 10.42 -30.75
CA ALA A 647 -0.25 10.17 -32.16
C ALA A 647 -1.45 9.60 -32.93
N VAL A 648 -2.26 8.75 -32.28
CA VAL A 648 -3.50 8.22 -32.87
C VAL A 648 -4.50 9.36 -33.07
N HIS A 649 -4.62 10.28 -32.12
CA HIS A 649 -5.47 11.46 -32.21
C HIS A 649 -5.04 12.37 -33.37
N ALA A 650 -3.75 12.75 -33.44
CA ALA A 650 -3.20 13.52 -34.57
C ALA A 650 -3.45 12.85 -35.93
N ARG A 651 -3.28 11.53 -36.02
CA ARG A 651 -3.57 10.73 -37.22
C ARG A 651 -5.06 10.73 -37.57
N SER A 652 -5.93 10.73 -36.57
CA SER A 652 -7.40 10.73 -36.74
C SER A 652 -7.89 11.98 -37.46
N TYR A 653 -7.36 13.16 -37.10
CA TYR A 653 -7.65 14.40 -37.83
C TYR A 653 -7.12 14.36 -39.26
N SER A 654 -5.94 13.78 -39.47
CA SER A 654 -5.39 13.56 -40.81
C SER A 654 -6.31 12.68 -41.67
N SER A 655 -6.92 11.64 -41.09
CA SER A 655 -7.92 10.81 -41.77
C SER A 655 -9.21 11.57 -42.12
N ILE A 656 -9.65 12.50 -41.27
CA ILE A 656 -10.76 13.40 -41.58
C ILE A 656 -10.40 14.27 -42.80
N PHE A 657 -9.22 14.88 -42.80
CA PHE A 657 -8.75 15.72 -43.90
C PHE A 657 -8.66 14.95 -45.22
N SER A 658 -8.02 13.78 -45.23
CA SER A 658 -7.86 12.98 -46.45
C SER A 658 -9.19 12.48 -47.03
N THR A 659 -10.24 12.43 -46.20
CA THR A 659 -11.56 11.93 -46.62
C THR A 659 -12.48 13.06 -47.08
N LEU A 660 -12.54 14.16 -46.33
CA LEU A 660 -13.51 15.23 -46.54
C LEU A 660 -12.97 16.41 -47.36
N CYS A 661 -11.66 16.62 -47.38
CA CYS A 661 -11.05 17.82 -47.95
C CYS A 661 -10.23 17.50 -49.21
N SER A 662 -10.13 18.48 -50.10
CA SER A 662 -9.17 18.46 -51.21
C SER A 662 -7.76 18.79 -50.73
N THR A 663 -6.73 18.39 -51.47
CA THR A 663 -5.33 18.67 -51.13
C THR A 663 -5.06 20.17 -50.97
N SER A 664 -5.66 21.02 -51.82
CA SER A 664 -5.52 22.48 -51.72
C SER A 664 -6.12 23.04 -50.43
N GLU A 665 -7.28 22.54 -49.99
CA GLU A 665 -7.91 22.97 -48.73
C GLU A 665 -7.05 22.58 -47.52
N VAL A 666 -6.37 21.42 -47.59
CA VAL A 666 -5.46 20.95 -46.53
C VAL A 666 -4.20 21.83 -46.47
N ASP A 667 -3.60 22.15 -47.61
CA ASP A 667 -2.41 23.02 -47.67
C ASP A 667 -2.73 24.43 -47.15
N GLU A 668 -3.87 25.00 -47.54
CA GLU A 668 -4.36 26.29 -47.03
C GLU A 668 -4.59 26.25 -45.51
N ALA A 669 -5.07 25.13 -44.97
CA ALA A 669 -5.28 24.96 -43.55
C ALA A 669 -3.97 24.95 -42.77
N TYR A 670 -2.95 24.25 -43.27
CA TYR A 670 -1.62 24.24 -42.67
C TYR A 670 -0.97 25.63 -42.70
N GLN A 671 -1.08 26.35 -43.83
CA GLN A 671 -0.60 27.72 -43.93
C GLN A 671 -1.32 28.63 -42.93
N TRP A 672 -2.65 28.53 -42.84
CA TRP A 672 -3.43 29.28 -41.86
C TRP A 672 -3.00 28.97 -40.42
N SER A 673 -2.73 27.71 -40.10
CA SER A 673 -2.28 27.29 -38.76
C SER A 673 -0.94 27.93 -38.38
N ALA A 674 0.00 28.01 -39.33
CA ALA A 674 1.29 28.66 -39.14
C ALA A 674 1.17 30.19 -38.97
N GLU A 675 0.20 30.82 -39.63
CA GLU A 675 0.00 32.28 -39.61
C GLU A 675 -0.95 32.76 -38.51
N ASN A 676 -1.79 31.88 -37.93
CA ASN A 676 -2.76 32.26 -36.93
C ASN A 676 -2.09 32.62 -35.60
N GLN A 677 -2.06 33.91 -35.28
CA GLN A 677 -1.38 34.44 -34.10
C GLN A 677 -1.88 33.81 -32.79
N PHE A 678 -3.19 33.59 -32.62
CA PHE A 678 -3.75 33.07 -31.36
C PHE A 678 -3.46 31.57 -31.16
N LEU A 679 -3.50 30.78 -32.24
CA LEU A 679 -3.14 29.36 -32.20
C LEU A 679 -1.65 29.19 -31.91
N GLN A 680 -0.79 29.94 -32.60
CA GLN A 680 0.66 29.91 -32.35
C GLN A 680 1.00 30.40 -30.94
N ASN A 681 0.28 31.41 -30.43
CA ASN A 681 0.53 31.93 -29.09
C ASN A 681 0.28 30.90 -27.99
N LYS A 682 -0.85 30.17 -28.01
CA LYS A 682 -1.09 29.10 -27.01
C LYS A 682 -0.05 27.96 -27.10
N VAL A 683 0.37 27.60 -28.32
CA VAL A 683 1.42 26.59 -28.55
C VAL A 683 2.73 27.06 -27.93
N ASN A 684 3.12 28.31 -28.16
CA ASN A 684 4.36 28.88 -27.64
C ASN A 684 4.36 28.96 -26.10
N ILE A 685 3.23 29.32 -25.48
CA ILE A 685 3.08 29.35 -24.02
C ILE A 685 3.33 27.96 -23.43
N ILE A 686 2.65 26.93 -23.94
CA ILE A 686 2.78 25.55 -23.45
C ILE A 686 4.18 24.99 -23.73
N LEU A 687 4.69 25.17 -24.96
CA LEU A 687 6.01 24.71 -25.38
C LEU A 687 7.10 25.27 -24.48
N LYS A 688 7.05 26.57 -24.16
CA LYS A 688 8.01 27.21 -23.26
C LYS A 688 8.08 26.49 -21.92
N ILE A 689 6.95 26.11 -21.35
CA ILE A 689 6.87 25.44 -20.05
C ILE A 689 7.39 23.99 -20.14
N TYR A 690 7.08 23.25 -21.21
CA TYR A 690 7.62 21.91 -21.40
C TYR A 690 9.15 21.85 -21.49
N LEU A 691 9.76 22.93 -21.99
CA LEU A 691 11.21 23.08 -22.05
C LEU A 691 11.84 23.53 -20.73
N GLU A 692 11.06 23.95 -19.73
CA GLU A 692 11.58 24.27 -18.39
C GLU A 692 11.98 23.01 -17.60
N LYS A 693 12.70 23.18 -16.50
CA LYS A 693 13.10 22.06 -15.61
C LYS A 693 12.06 21.72 -14.54
N ASP A 694 11.06 22.56 -14.33
CA ASP A 694 10.11 22.41 -13.22
C ASP A 694 9.01 21.39 -13.57
N ILE A 695 9.10 20.22 -12.93
CA ILE A 695 8.21 19.07 -13.16
C ILE A 695 6.73 19.44 -12.92
N LEU A 696 6.45 20.25 -11.88
CA LEU A 696 5.07 20.60 -11.53
C LEU A 696 4.46 21.53 -12.56
N LYS A 697 5.24 22.51 -13.05
CA LYS A 697 4.78 23.42 -14.11
C LYS A 697 4.49 22.69 -15.41
N LYS A 698 5.33 21.70 -15.79
CA LYS A 698 5.06 20.84 -16.95
C LYS A 698 3.75 20.09 -16.79
N LYS A 699 3.51 19.47 -15.62
CA LYS A 699 2.26 18.75 -15.37
C LYS A 699 1.04 19.69 -15.40
N ILE A 700 1.16 20.93 -14.91
CA ILE A 700 0.10 21.96 -15.03
C ILE A 700 -0.19 22.28 -16.50
N ALA A 701 0.86 22.59 -17.28
CA ALA A 701 0.72 22.90 -18.71
C ALA A 701 0.05 21.75 -19.46
N SER A 702 0.42 20.50 -19.15
CA SER A 702 -0.20 19.32 -19.72
C SER A 702 -1.66 19.17 -19.34
N VAL A 703 -2.04 19.35 -18.08
CA VAL A 703 -3.45 19.28 -17.69
C VAL A 703 -4.27 20.37 -18.39
N PHE A 704 -3.73 21.59 -18.54
CA PHE A 704 -4.43 22.65 -19.29
C PHE A 704 -4.53 22.37 -20.78
N LEU A 705 -3.53 21.74 -21.39
CA LEU A 705 -3.61 21.32 -22.78
C LEU A 705 -4.74 20.28 -22.95
N GLU A 706 -4.68 19.20 -22.18
CA GLU A 706 -5.53 18.00 -22.25
C GLU A 706 -6.98 18.27 -21.82
N SER A 707 -7.18 19.06 -20.75
CA SER A 707 -8.50 19.26 -20.14
C SER A 707 -9.16 20.60 -20.46
N PHE A 708 -8.49 21.50 -21.19
CA PHE A 708 -9.03 22.84 -21.50
C PHE A 708 -8.80 23.28 -22.96
N LEU A 709 -7.55 23.28 -23.44
CA LEU A 709 -7.23 23.88 -24.74
C LEU A 709 -7.77 23.10 -25.94
N PHE A 710 -7.88 21.77 -25.85
CA PHE A 710 -8.53 20.97 -26.90
C PHE A 710 -10.04 21.18 -26.96
N TYR A 711 -10.68 21.40 -25.81
CA TYR A 711 -12.12 21.35 -25.70
C TYR A 711 -12.82 22.47 -26.47
N SER A 712 -12.16 23.61 -26.73
CA SER A 712 -12.73 24.64 -27.60
C SER A 712 -13.04 24.11 -29.00
N GLY A 713 -12.18 23.24 -29.54
CA GLY A 713 -12.37 22.59 -30.83
C GLY A 713 -13.41 21.46 -30.81
N PHE A 714 -13.59 20.79 -29.67
CA PHE A 714 -14.56 19.69 -29.52
C PHE A 714 -16.02 20.15 -29.52
N TYR A 715 -16.28 21.45 -29.32
CA TYR A 715 -17.64 21.99 -29.37
C TYR A 715 -18.34 21.76 -30.72
N LEU A 716 -17.63 22.01 -31.83
CA LEU A 716 -18.26 22.01 -33.16
C LEU A 716 -18.69 20.61 -33.63
N PRO A 717 -17.87 19.54 -33.49
CA PRO A 717 -18.29 18.19 -33.82
C PRO A 717 -19.54 17.74 -33.02
N MET A 718 -19.60 18.08 -31.73
CA MET A 718 -20.78 17.75 -30.90
C MET A 718 -22.01 18.54 -31.33
N TYR A 719 -21.83 19.81 -31.69
CA TYR A 719 -22.90 20.63 -32.26
C TYR A 719 -23.47 20.04 -33.56
N TYR A 720 -22.62 19.57 -34.47
CA TYR A 720 -23.09 18.92 -35.71
C TYR A 720 -23.77 17.57 -35.43
N SER A 721 -23.21 16.74 -34.54
CA SER A 721 -23.79 15.45 -34.16
C SER A 721 -25.20 15.59 -33.60
N SER A 722 -25.43 16.56 -32.70
CA SER A 722 -26.78 16.82 -32.14
C SER A 722 -27.83 17.21 -33.21
N ARG A 723 -27.41 17.48 -34.45
CA ARG A 723 -28.25 17.83 -35.60
C ARG A 723 -28.16 16.80 -36.73
N GLY A 724 -27.61 15.61 -36.46
CA GLY A 724 -27.48 14.53 -37.44
C GLY A 724 -26.53 14.84 -38.60
N LYS A 725 -25.55 15.73 -38.39
CA LYS A 725 -24.50 16.05 -39.37
C LYS A 725 -23.14 15.58 -38.89
N LEU A 726 -22.32 15.09 -39.82
CA LEU A 726 -20.95 14.61 -39.56
C LEU A 726 -20.87 13.65 -38.36
N THR A 727 -21.81 12.70 -38.27
CA THR A 727 -21.97 11.82 -37.11
C THR A 727 -20.75 10.92 -36.92
N ASN A 728 -20.14 10.43 -38.01
CA ASN A 728 -18.97 9.55 -37.93
C ASN A 728 -17.72 10.33 -37.50
N THR A 729 -17.58 11.57 -37.97
CA THR A 729 -16.56 12.50 -37.50
C THR A 729 -16.74 12.78 -36.00
N ALA A 730 -17.97 12.98 -35.54
CA ALA A 730 -18.24 13.19 -34.13
C ALA A 730 -17.95 11.95 -33.27
N ASP A 731 -18.22 10.74 -33.77
CA ASP A 731 -17.87 9.50 -33.07
C ASP A 731 -16.36 9.32 -32.92
N LEU A 732 -15.59 9.69 -33.96
CA LEU A 732 -14.13 9.72 -33.88
C LEU A 732 -13.65 10.70 -32.79
N ILE A 733 -14.26 11.89 -32.72
CA ILE A 733 -13.96 12.89 -31.69
C ILE A 733 -14.41 12.41 -30.30
N ARG A 734 -15.51 11.65 -30.16
CA ARG A 734 -15.92 11.06 -28.88
C ARG A 734 -14.88 10.09 -28.33
N LEU A 735 -14.24 9.29 -29.20
CA LEU A 735 -13.16 8.40 -28.79
C LEU A 735 -11.95 9.20 -28.28
N ILE A 736 -11.60 10.30 -28.93
CA ILE A 736 -10.52 11.21 -28.50
C ILE A 736 -10.87 11.82 -27.13
N ILE A 737 -12.05 12.43 -26.97
CA ILE A 737 -12.49 13.06 -25.70
C ILE A 737 -12.43 12.08 -24.53
N ARG A 738 -12.79 10.82 -24.76
CA ARG A 738 -12.72 9.77 -23.75
C ARG A 738 -11.28 9.54 -23.26
N ASP A 739 -10.30 9.63 -24.15
CA ASP A 739 -8.89 9.46 -23.81
C ASP A 739 -8.34 10.71 -23.11
N GLU A 740 -8.60 11.91 -23.65
CA GLU A 740 -8.24 13.22 -23.06
C GLU A 740 -8.67 13.35 -21.60
N ALA A 741 -9.88 12.89 -21.27
CA ALA A 741 -10.40 12.89 -19.91
C ALA A 741 -9.52 12.06 -18.95
N VAL A 742 -8.99 10.94 -19.42
CA VAL A 742 -8.10 10.06 -18.65
C VAL A 742 -6.71 10.66 -18.54
N HIS A 743 -6.19 11.23 -19.63
CA HIS A 743 -4.87 11.87 -19.69
C HIS A 743 -4.78 13.02 -18.67
N GLY A 744 -5.69 13.99 -18.77
CA GLY A 744 -5.74 15.14 -17.87
C GLY A 744 -5.94 14.74 -16.41
N TYR A 745 -6.80 13.75 -16.14
CA TYR A 745 -7.01 13.24 -14.78
C TYR A 745 -5.77 12.56 -14.19
N TYR A 746 -5.11 11.69 -14.96
CA TYR A 746 -3.93 10.96 -14.47
C TYR A 746 -2.74 11.87 -14.20
N ILE A 747 -2.46 12.80 -15.12
CA ILE A 747 -1.37 13.76 -14.98
C ILE A 747 -1.67 14.72 -13.81
N GLY A 748 -2.92 15.16 -13.67
CA GLY A 748 -3.40 15.94 -12.53
C GLY A 748 -3.26 15.21 -11.20
N TYR A 749 -3.58 13.91 -11.14
CA TYR A 749 -3.36 13.08 -9.95
C TYR A 749 -1.87 13.02 -9.57
N LYS A 750 -0.96 12.79 -10.53
CA LYS A 750 0.49 12.77 -10.28
C LYS A 750 1.01 14.14 -9.85
N PHE A 751 0.51 15.23 -10.44
CA PHE A 751 0.77 16.59 -9.99
C PHE A 751 0.39 16.78 -8.53
N GLN A 752 -0.84 16.41 -8.15
CA GLN A 752 -1.32 16.56 -6.78
C GLN A 752 -0.43 15.78 -5.79
N LYS A 753 -0.01 14.54 -6.14
CA LYS A 753 0.91 13.74 -5.31
C LYS A 753 2.26 14.44 -5.09
N LEU A 754 2.86 15.00 -6.14
CA LEU A 754 4.11 15.75 -6.03
C LEU A 754 3.93 17.05 -5.25
N LEU A 755 2.81 17.77 -5.46
CA LEU A 755 2.49 19.00 -4.75
C LEU A 755 2.44 18.77 -3.24
N LEU A 756 1.95 17.60 -2.79
CA LEU A 756 1.91 17.25 -1.36
C LEU A 756 3.28 17.26 -0.68
N LEU A 757 4.35 16.97 -1.41
CA LEU A 757 5.73 16.91 -0.90
C LEU A 757 6.37 18.28 -0.70
N LEU A 758 5.75 19.35 -1.21
CA LEU A 758 6.28 20.71 -1.11
C LEU A 758 5.90 21.41 0.19
N ASN A 759 6.73 22.37 0.59
CA ASN A 759 6.44 23.29 1.68
C ASN A 759 5.37 24.33 1.29
N GLN A 760 4.79 25.02 2.28
CA GLN A 760 3.66 25.94 2.04
C GLN A 760 4.03 27.11 1.10
N GLN A 761 5.24 27.67 1.21
CA GLN A 761 5.66 28.74 0.33
C GLN A 761 5.67 28.31 -1.14
N LYS A 762 6.30 27.17 -1.43
CA LYS A 762 6.36 26.63 -2.80
C LYS A 762 4.98 26.21 -3.31
N LYS A 763 4.10 25.71 -2.44
CA LYS A 763 2.70 25.42 -2.82
C LYS A 763 1.99 26.69 -3.29
N GLN A 764 2.13 27.79 -2.55
CA GLN A 764 1.57 29.08 -2.96
C GLN A 764 2.17 29.58 -4.26
N ASP A 765 3.49 29.43 -4.45
CA ASP A 765 4.16 29.83 -5.70
C ASP A 765 3.62 29.05 -6.91
N ILE A 766 3.41 27.73 -6.74
CA ILE A 766 2.84 26.85 -7.77
C ILE A 766 1.36 27.14 -8.02
N GLU A 767 0.57 27.40 -6.99
CA GLU A 767 -0.82 27.81 -7.12
C GLU A 767 -0.94 29.14 -7.87
N ASN A 768 -0.16 30.15 -7.47
CA ASN A 768 -0.12 31.44 -8.16
C ASN A 768 0.26 31.28 -9.64
N PHE A 769 1.29 30.47 -9.92
CA PHE A 769 1.66 30.14 -11.30
C PHE A 769 0.51 29.46 -12.06
N THR A 770 -0.22 28.54 -11.43
CA THR A 770 -1.34 27.82 -12.03
C THR A 770 -2.44 28.79 -12.48
N PHE A 771 -2.86 29.71 -11.60
CA PHE A 771 -3.92 30.67 -11.92
C PHE A 771 -3.47 31.73 -12.92
N ILE A 772 -2.23 32.22 -12.84
CA ILE A 772 -1.67 33.17 -13.83
C ILE A 772 -1.63 32.53 -15.22
N LEU A 773 -1.15 31.28 -15.30
CA LEU A 773 -1.10 30.56 -16.57
C LEU A 773 -2.49 30.30 -17.13
N LEU A 774 -3.45 29.91 -16.27
CA LEU A 774 -4.83 29.72 -16.70
C LEU A 774 -5.43 31.01 -17.26
N GLU A 775 -5.22 32.15 -16.59
CA GLU A 775 -5.72 33.44 -17.05
C GLU A 775 -5.12 33.84 -18.41
N GLU A 776 -3.81 33.66 -18.59
CA GLU A 776 -3.12 33.92 -19.85
C GLU A 776 -3.67 33.05 -20.99
N LEU A 777 -3.78 31.75 -20.75
CA LEU A 777 -4.32 30.79 -21.72
C LEU A 777 -5.79 31.06 -22.01
N TYR A 778 -6.61 31.36 -20.99
CA TYR A 778 -8.03 31.64 -21.12
C TYR A 778 -8.29 32.88 -21.98
N ASN A 779 -7.56 33.97 -21.74
CA ASN A 779 -7.67 35.19 -22.52
C ASN A 779 -7.33 34.95 -24.00
N ASN A 780 -6.27 34.18 -24.26
CA ASN A 780 -5.92 33.78 -25.62
C ASN A 780 -6.99 32.88 -26.25
N GLU A 781 -7.53 31.92 -25.49
CA GLU A 781 -8.55 30.98 -25.96
C GLU A 781 -9.87 31.68 -26.33
N LEU A 782 -10.23 32.72 -25.59
CA LEU A 782 -11.40 33.55 -25.88
C LEU A 782 -11.23 34.30 -27.21
N LEU A 783 -10.05 34.89 -27.46
CA LEU A 783 -9.74 35.58 -28.71
C LEU A 783 -9.66 34.60 -29.89
N TYR A 784 -9.03 33.44 -29.68
CA TYR A 784 -8.97 32.37 -30.66
C TYR A 784 -10.37 31.89 -31.04
N SER A 785 -11.21 31.58 -30.04
CA SER A 785 -12.58 31.12 -30.24
C SER A 785 -13.43 32.17 -30.95
N LYS A 786 -13.29 33.46 -30.62
CA LYS A 786 -13.94 34.56 -31.36
C LYS A 786 -13.51 34.58 -32.83
N SER A 787 -12.20 34.48 -33.10
CA SER A 787 -11.66 34.52 -34.46
C SER A 787 -12.17 33.39 -35.36
N LEU A 788 -12.59 32.27 -34.76
CA LEU A 788 -13.13 31.11 -35.45
C LEU A 788 -14.66 31.14 -35.54
N TYR A 789 -15.35 31.28 -34.42
CA TYR A 789 -16.77 30.98 -34.31
C TYR A 789 -17.69 32.18 -34.53
N GLU A 790 -17.24 33.42 -34.28
CA GLU A 790 -18.11 34.61 -34.21
C GLU A 790 -18.90 34.90 -35.50
N LYS A 791 -18.41 34.40 -36.65
CA LYS A 791 -19.08 34.55 -37.94
C LYS A 791 -20.25 33.58 -38.15
N ILE A 792 -20.33 32.51 -37.36
CA ILE A 792 -21.26 31.38 -37.58
C ILE A 792 -22.10 31.09 -36.33
N PHE A 793 -21.56 31.35 -35.13
CA PHE A 793 -22.17 30.99 -33.85
C PHE A 793 -22.21 32.18 -32.89
N SER A 794 -23.15 32.14 -31.94
CA SER A 794 -23.10 33.02 -30.77
C SER A 794 -21.90 32.63 -29.90
N ILE A 795 -21.03 33.60 -29.60
CA ILE A 795 -19.85 33.35 -28.77
C ILE A 795 -20.20 33.00 -27.32
N THR A 796 -21.43 33.30 -26.87
CA THR A 796 -21.88 33.04 -25.49
C THR A 796 -21.81 31.56 -25.14
N ASP A 797 -22.25 30.68 -26.04
CA ASP A 797 -22.33 29.23 -25.76
C ASP A 797 -20.93 28.63 -25.67
N ILE A 798 -20.02 29.07 -26.54
CA ILE A 798 -18.62 28.66 -26.54
C ILE A 798 -17.91 29.21 -25.30
N THR A 799 -18.19 30.45 -24.89
CA THR A 799 -17.61 31.04 -23.68
C THR A 799 -18.04 30.26 -22.43
N SER A 800 -19.31 29.88 -22.33
CA SER A 800 -19.80 29.01 -21.24
C SER A 800 -19.10 27.65 -21.23
N PHE A 801 -18.83 27.09 -22.42
CA PHE A 801 -18.09 25.83 -22.56
C PHE A 801 -16.62 25.96 -22.16
N LEU A 802 -15.95 27.06 -22.53
CA LEU A 802 -14.59 27.35 -22.07
C LEU A 802 -14.53 27.46 -20.54
N ASN A 803 -15.47 28.18 -19.92
CA ASN A 803 -15.54 28.33 -18.47
C ASN A 803 -15.69 26.97 -17.76
N TYR A 804 -16.54 26.10 -18.32
CA TYR A 804 -16.75 24.75 -17.79
C TYR A 804 -15.47 23.91 -17.82
N ASN A 805 -14.74 23.93 -18.94
CA ASN A 805 -13.51 23.13 -19.10
C ASN A 805 -12.33 23.71 -18.31
N ALA A 806 -12.23 25.05 -18.19
CA ALA A 806 -11.24 25.68 -17.31
C ALA A 806 -11.43 25.23 -15.84
N ASN A 807 -12.67 25.18 -15.36
CA ASN A 807 -12.99 24.62 -14.04
C ASN A 807 -12.62 23.14 -13.94
N LYS A 808 -12.91 22.33 -14.96
CA LYS A 808 -12.53 20.90 -14.97
C LYS A 808 -11.02 20.71 -14.89
N ALA A 809 -10.24 21.51 -15.61
CA ALA A 809 -8.78 21.43 -15.55
C ALA A 809 -8.23 21.82 -14.16
N LEU A 810 -8.79 22.86 -13.52
CA LEU A 810 -8.46 23.21 -12.13
C LEU A 810 -8.80 22.07 -11.15
N MET A 811 -9.97 21.45 -11.31
CA MET A 811 -10.37 20.30 -10.49
C MET A 811 -9.42 19.11 -10.66
N ASN A 812 -8.94 18.84 -11.89
CA ASN A 812 -7.93 17.81 -12.14
C ASN A 812 -6.60 18.11 -11.43
N LEU A 813 -6.25 19.39 -11.24
CA LEU A 813 -5.10 19.83 -10.46
C LEU A 813 -5.36 19.92 -8.95
N GLY A 814 -6.61 19.71 -8.50
CA GLY A 814 -7.00 19.77 -7.10
C GLY A 814 -7.29 21.17 -6.56
N TYR A 815 -7.55 22.15 -7.44
CA TYR A 815 -7.91 23.51 -7.08
C TYR A 815 -9.41 23.76 -7.19
N GLU A 816 -9.88 24.79 -6.48
CA GLU A 816 -11.28 25.24 -6.53
C GLU A 816 -11.63 25.85 -7.91
N PRO A 817 -12.88 25.70 -8.38
CA PRO A 817 -13.32 26.26 -9.65
C PRO A 817 -13.26 27.80 -9.63
N LEU A 818 -12.79 28.38 -10.74
CA LEU A 818 -12.67 29.83 -10.91
C LEU A 818 -14.00 30.49 -11.32
N PHE A 819 -14.78 29.81 -12.16
CA PHE A 819 -16.03 30.33 -12.70
C PHE A 819 -17.25 29.77 -11.96
N SER A 820 -18.22 30.64 -11.63
CA SER A 820 -19.48 30.24 -10.99
C SER A 820 -20.38 29.40 -11.90
N GLU A 821 -21.26 28.57 -11.33
CA GLU A 821 -22.22 27.73 -12.08
C GLU A 821 -23.02 28.49 -13.16
N SER A 822 -23.44 29.73 -12.88
CA SER A 822 -24.17 30.57 -13.84
C SER A 822 -23.38 30.88 -15.11
N LYS A 823 -22.04 30.97 -15.01
CA LYS A 823 -21.12 31.24 -16.13
C LYS A 823 -20.67 29.96 -16.84
N THR A 824 -21.00 28.79 -16.31
CA THR A 824 -20.67 27.48 -16.88
C THR A 824 -21.92 26.75 -17.37
N ASN A 825 -22.98 27.48 -17.68
CA ASN A 825 -24.24 26.91 -18.17
C ASN A 825 -24.11 26.50 -19.65
N VAL A 826 -23.54 25.32 -19.88
CA VAL A 826 -23.37 24.73 -21.21
C VAL A 826 -24.70 24.14 -21.68
N ASN A 827 -25.00 24.28 -22.96
CA ASN A 827 -26.20 23.70 -23.58
C ASN A 827 -26.28 22.18 -23.29
N SER A 828 -27.44 21.71 -22.83
CA SER A 828 -27.70 20.32 -22.47
C SER A 828 -27.47 19.35 -23.62
N ASP A 829 -27.72 19.75 -24.86
CA ASP A 829 -27.53 18.90 -26.05
C ASP A 829 -26.04 18.59 -26.26
N ILE A 830 -25.18 19.58 -25.99
CA ILE A 830 -23.73 19.44 -26.06
C ILE A 830 -23.22 18.59 -24.90
N LEU A 831 -23.69 18.82 -23.68
CA LEU A 831 -23.33 17.98 -22.52
C LEU A 831 -23.78 16.52 -22.68
N SER A 832 -24.94 16.29 -23.29
CA SER A 832 -25.43 14.95 -23.61
C SER A 832 -24.56 14.27 -24.66
N ALA A 833 -24.15 15.00 -25.70
CA ALA A 833 -23.25 14.49 -26.76
C ALA A 833 -21.81 14.23 -26.25
N LEU A 834 -21.40 14.89 -25.17
CA LEU A 834 -20.12 14.71 -24.47
C LEU A 834 -20.12 13.54 -23.47
N SER A 835 -21.29 12.98 -23.14
CA SER A 835 -21.39 11.88 -22.18
C SER A 835 -20.77 10.60 -22.77
N PRO A 836 -19.75 10.00 -22.13
CA PRO A 836 -19.09 8.78 -22.63
C PRO A 836 -20.02 7.57 -22.81
N ASN A 837 -21.22 7.62 -22.23
CA ASN A 837 -22.25 6.58 -22.29
C ASN A 837 -23.34 6.84 -23.35
N SER A 838 -23.21 7.88 -24.19
CA SER A 838 -24.14 8.11 -25.30
C SER A 838 -23.89 7.09 -26.42
N ASN A 839 -24.25 5.83 -26.17
CA ASN A 839 -24.34 4.80 -27.18
C ASN A 839 -25.56 5.13 -28.07
N GLU A 840 -25.33 5.80 -29.20
CA GLU A 840 -26.31 5.75 -30.28
C GLU A 840 -26.40 4.28 -30.75
N ASN A 841 -27.54 3.65 -30.49
CA ASN A 841 -27.85 2.31 -30.96
C ASN A 841 -27.95 2.34 -32.49
N HIS A 842 -26.85 2.04 -33.16
CA HIS A 842 -26.84 1.81 -34.60
C HIS A 842 -27.40 0.42 -34.91
N ASP A 843 -28.38 0.39 -35.82
CA ASP A 843 -29.08 -0.80 -36.31
C ASP A 843 -28.10 -1.83 -36.90
N PHE A 844 -28.44 -3.11 -36.76
CA PHE A 844 -27.62 -4.32 -37.00
C PHE A 844 -27.08 -4.44 -38.44
N PHE A 845 -27.52 -3.55 -39.35
CA PHE A 845 -27.09 -3.46 -40.75
C PHE A 845 -26.06 -2.34 -41.02
N SER A 846 -25.73 -1.51 -40.03
CA SER A 846 -24.67 -0.51 -40.14
C SER A 846 -23.39 -1.04 -39.47
N GLY A 847 -22.31 -1.14 -40.25
CA GLY A 847 -21.04 -1.69 -39.80
C GLY A 847 -20.46 -0.91 -38.63
N SER A 848 -20.08 -1.66 -37.58
CA SER A 848 -19.31 -1.28 -36.38
C SER A 848 -19.94 -0.24 -35.45
N GLY A 849 -20.61 -0.73 -34.39
CA GLY A 849 -20.94 0.08 -33.21
C GLY A 849 -19.71 0.46 -32.37
N SER A 850 -19.82 1.57 -31.64
CA SER A 850 -18.80 2.19 -30.80
C SER A 850 -18.43 1.39 -29.53
N SER A 851 -19.15 0.31 -29.22
CA SER A 851 -18.80 -0.65 -28.17
C SER A 851 -18.21 -1.92 -28.78
N TYR A 852 -16.89 -1.97 -28.92
CA TYR A 852 -16.19 -3.21 -29.29
C TYR A 852 -16.23 -4.19 -28.10
N VAL A 853 -17.16 -5.15 -28.12
CA VAL A 853 -17.00 -6.39 -27.35
C VAL A 853 -16.14 -7.32 -28.19
N MET A 854 -14.85 -7.44 -27.85
CA MET A 854 -14.06 -8.55 -28.39
C MET A 854 -14.67 -9.86 -27.88
N GLY A 855 -15.41 -10.55 -28.75
CA GLY A 855 -15.82 -11.92 -28.49
C GLY A 855 -14.58 -12.75 -28.20
N LYS A 856 -14.50 -13.35 -27.01
CA LYS A 856 -13.46 -14.33 -26.72
C LYS A 856 -13.74 -15.56 -27.58
N SER A 857 -12.90 -15.77 -28.59
CA SER A 857 -12.75 -17.05 -29.24
C SER A 857 -12.28 -18.05 -28.19
N VAL A 858 -13.17 -18.98 -27.82
CA VAL A 858 -12.81 -20.19 -27.11
C VAL A 858 -12.86 -21.29 -28.17
N GLY A 859 -11.73 -21.91 -28.46
CA GLY A 859 -11.70 -23.09 -29.32
C GLY A 859 -12.54 -24.19 -28.68
N THR A 860 -13.33 -24.88 -29.48
CA THR A 860 -14.03 -26.08 -29.02
C THR A 860 -13.00 -27.09 -28.52
N LYS A 861 -13.31 -27.74 -27.41
CA LYS A 861 -12.50 -28.81 -26.84
C LYS A 861 -13.01 -30.16 -27.33
N ASP A 862 -12.19 -31.20 -27.21
CA ASP A 862 -12.59 -32.58 -27.58
C ASP A 862 -13.87 -33.04 -26.85
N GLU A 863 -14.15 -32.50 -25.66
CA GLU A 863 -15.37 -32.71 -24.88
C GLU A 863 -16.64 -32.20 -25.60
N ASP A 864 -16.52 -31.13 -26.39
CA ASP A 864 -17.63 -30.48 -27.11
C ASP A 864 -18.06 -31.26 -28.37
N TRP A 865 -17.27 -32.29 -28.75
CA TRP A 865 -17.48 -33.14 -29.93
C TRP A 865 -17.81 -34.60 -29.59
N MET A 866 -18.01 -34.92 -28.31
CA MET A 866 -18.51 -36.22 -27.88
C MET A 866 -20.04 -36.22 -27.97
N PHE A 867 -20.57 -36.57 -29.15
CA PHE A 867 -21.99 -36.84 -29.37
C PHE A 867 -22.38 -38.22 -28.82
#